data_AF-A0A935WXB3-F1
#
_entry.id   AF-A0A935WXB3-F1
#
_cell.length_a   1.000
_cell.length_b   1.000
_cell.length_c   1.000
_cell.angle_alpha   90.00
_cell.angle_beta   90.00
_cell.angle_gamma   90.00
#
_symmetry.space_group_name_H-M   'P 1'
#
loop_
_entity.id
_entity.type
_entity.pdbx_description
1 polymer ?
#
loop_
_entity_poly.entity_id
_entity_poly.type
_entity_poly.pdbx_seq_one_letter_code
_entity_poly.pdbx_strand_id
1 'polypeptide(L)'
;MPIDVRNLEQYGLFNVFWNTHGDPDLSGGGLNEITQRGAEKLHEYAKRHELSGEVSSDAYQVVDTDEKDFIKALLEHPRYGAFFELDGKVKLMDLFGIRPEDIHSHDAVRPDDAGEINLPTRVSVMPEGRLANLDVRQLPELMKREYNENRRLFEGSDLSVEARGLNTLALLRDYTKALWARGEQPLTEQVGHQLLDTFSQFRNANVVGAKNFNGAPWSAAQGLVLGVDPNVFETSFPNAHSDADSTHLSMNGAMAGPMAHVDRYLEKLGRPTGAEAFEKASPLGWLIGELSGHDKRGNLTELRPFSTSGLNWGIALFPGDEEVKKAKLKQGFEFAIDCVDGLGNFVTANPQRGERLIVTDVAGERLTAEKIVETDDNGESVWSARFRRADGTEVPANEVVGRAVDARGQLKGDGRTGGQVNMWWWGFCDRNTAQRLYKAKFEVPQLDVPVVKVRAGDDTLEIPGVDAQQLIDVDIPDVAAHGNFCGFRFNNEPQQIVLKDGRRITGRVAPEVLASIPSRQRLSADVMSLRNTDEKPMIGSVEMMVGGMSESLPAANITSMEREESTGEVTVHLDRGWRDTVKGVLKTEVPWAQGETREGKTILKQTDDKLIRGDLAIDTGRGTKEYVPAGEVDSIVGEMQTDQRFSQWVAWVSRQHGMYASDSVPSEVVSNGMRWVNFIDQEVHGVDPSDRPDWAPTGALQGIQGPFEPAPDGGDSIVWVRGKYGYEAGSPPNSTAWAGWIQVNKQGRILNEGFVSGESDFGWSADGPLNWAAPSTFNPKMDPDLRLALVVNGVSDLRTDTDSTENLAKRLNLPADWRTLRA
;
A
#
# COMPACT_ATOMS: atom_id res chain seq x y z
N MET A 1 -30.72 -30.74 37.59
CA MET A 1 -31.30 -30.06 36.37
C MET A 1 -30.13 -29.43 35.64
N PRO A 2 -30.05 -29.35 34.29
CA PRO A 2 -28.91 -28.68 33.67
C PRO A 2 -28.85 -27.21 34.13
N ILE A 3 -27.71 -26.81 34.68
CA ILE A 3 -27.48 -25.43 35.15
C ILE A 3 -27.49 -24.50 33.93
N ASP A 4 -28.35 -23.48 33.94
CA ASP A 4 -28.34 -22.44 32.91
C ASP A 4 -27.25 -21.42 33.25
N VAL A 5 -26.12 -21.51 32.55
CA VAL A 5 -24.94 -20.64 32.71
C VAL A 5 -25.25 -19.15 32.53
N ARG A 6 -26.37 -18.78 31.89
CA ARG A 6 -26.76 -17.38 31.70
C ARG A 6 -27.42 -16.74 32.92
N ASN A 7 -27.83 -17.56 33.90
CA ASN A 7 -28.60 -17.12 35.07
C ASN A 7 -27.95 -17.59 36.37
N LEU A 8 -26.61 -17.58 36.44
CA LEU A 8 -25.91 -18.08 37.63
C LEU A 8 -26.25 -17.27 38.90
N GLU A 9 -26.61 -15.99 38.75
CA GLU A 9 -26.99 -15.12 39.88
C GLU A 9 -28.21 -15.57 40.68
N GLN A 10 -29.06 -16.45 40.12
CA GLN A 10 -30.25 -16.94 40.82
C GLN A 10 -29.92 -17.97 41.91
N TYR A 11 -28.70 -18.52 41.91
CA TYR A 11 -28.30 -19.59 42.83
C TYR A 11 -27.66 -19.03 44.12
N GLY A 12 -27.99 -19.63 45.26
CA GLY A 12 -27.46 -19.24 46.57
C GLY A 12 -25.93 -19.32 46.63
N LEU A 13 -25.35 -20.36 46.02
CA LEU A 13 -23.91 -20.57 45.97
C LEU A 13 -23.18 -19.47 45.16
N PHE A 14 -23.81 -18.97 44.08
CA PHE A 14 -23.28 -17.81 43.35
C PHE A 14 -23.28 -16.55 44.21
N ASN A 15 -24.33 -16.32 44.99
CA ASN A 15 -24.42 -15.15 45.86
C ASN A 15 -23.34 -15.16 46.94
N VAL A 16 -22.96 -16.34 47.46
CA VAL A 16 -21.82 -16.45 48.38
C VAL A 16 -20.50 -16.16 47.67
N PHE A 17 -20.29 -16.75 46.51
CA PHE A 17 -19.10 -16.52 45.68
C PHE A 17 -18.92 -15.04 45.29
N TRP A 18 -19.96 -14.42 44.75
CA TRP A 18 -19.88 -13.12 44.08
C TRP A 18 -20.34 -11.95 44.96
N ASN A 19 -21.37 -12.10 45.80
CA ASN A 19 -22.00 -10.96 46.48
C ASN A 19 -21.57 -10.78 47.95
N THR A 20 -20.67 -11.61 48.47
CA THR A 20 -20.13 -11.48 49.85
C THR A 20 -19.02 -10.42 49.90
N HIS A 21 -19.42 -9.15 49.94
CA HIS A 21 -18.46 -8.04 50.02
C HIS A 21 -17.73 -8.00 51.37
N GLY A 22 -16.42 -7.72 51.34
CA GLY A 22 -15.59 -7.55 52.54
C GLY A 22 -14.95 -8.84 53.07
N ASP A 23 -15.24 -10.00 52.47
CA ASP A 23 -14.49 -11.24 52.72
C ASP A 23 -13.33 -11.34 51.71
N PRO A 24 -12.05 -11.35 52.17
CA PRO A 24 -10.90 -11.38 51.27
C PRO A 24 -10.70 -12.73 50.58
N ASP A 25 -11.36 -13.79 51.05
CA ASP A 25 -11.23 -15.13 50.48
C ASP A 25 -12.28 -15.41 49.38
N LEU A 26 -13.29 -14.55 49.22
CA LEU A 26 -14.38 -14.67 48.24
C LEU A 26 -14.33 -13.52 47.22
N SER A 27 -14.95 -13.72 46.05
CA SER A 27 -14.77 -12.79 44.92
C SER A 27 -15.31 -11.38 45.19
N GLY A 28 -16.40 -11.25 45.95
CA GLY A 28 -16.87 -9.96 46.45
C GLY A 28 -17.22 -8.94 45.34
N GLY A 29 -17.68 -9.41 44.19
CA GLY A 29 -18.11 -8.64 43.03
C GLY A 29 -17.06 -8.59 41.93
N GLY A 30 -16.11 -9.54 41.93
CA GLY A 30 -14.91 -9.50 41.10
C GLY A 30 -13.78 -8.66 41.69
N LEU A 31 -13.81 -8.35 43.00
CA LEU A 31 -12.78 -7.59 43.69
C LEU A 31 -11.59 -8.45 44.12
N ASN A 32 -11.82 -9.74 44.41
CA ASN A 32 -10.78 -10.69 44.75
C ASN A 32 -10.90 -11.96 43.89
N GLU A 33 -9.82 -12.74 43.84
CA GLU A 33 -9.84 -14.12 43.39
C GLU A 33 -10.16 -15.05 44.57
N ILE A 34 -10.79 -16.20 44.30
CA ILE A 34 -11.09 -17.22 45.30
C ILE A 34 -9.79 -17.88 45.76
N THR A 35 -9.49 -17.76 47.05
CA THR A 35 -8.36 -18.44 47.69
C THR A 35 -8.71 -19.89 48.06
N GLN A 36 -7.75 -20.69 48.52
CA GLN A 36 -8.04 -22.02 49.08
C GLN A 36 -9.08 -21.97 50.21
N ARG A 37 -9.03 -20.95 51.07
CA ARG A 37 -10.01 -20.75 52.15
C ARG A 37 -11.38 -20.35 51.61
N GLY A 38 -11.41 -19.60 50.51
CA GLY A 38 -12.63 -19.29 49.78
C GLY A 38 -13.32 -20.53 49.27
N ALA A 39 -12.54 -21.45 48.69
CA ALA A 39 -13.04 -22.74 48.23
C ALA A 39 -13.64 -23.58 49.37
N GLU A 40 -12.99 -23.59 50.55
CA GLU A 40 -13.51 -24.25 51.75
C GLU A 40 -14.82 -23.62 52.24
N LYS A 41 -14.95 -22.29 52.19
CA LYS A 41 -16.20 -21.57 52.54
C LYS A 41 -17.34 -21.91 51.58
N LEU A 42 -17.07 -21.94 50.28
CA LEU A 42 -18.06 -22.35 49.27
C LEU A 42 -18.50 -23.80 49.48
N HIS A 43 -17.56 -24.70 49.76
CA HIS A 43 -17.87 -26.10 50.06
C HIS A 43 -18.69 -26.27 51.34
N GLU A 44 -18.33 -25.57 52.43
CA GLU A 44 -19.12 -25.63 53.67
C GLU A 44 -20.51 -25.00 53.52
N TYR A 45 -20.65 -23.98 52.68
CA TYR A 45 -21.96 -23.43 52.35
C TYR A 45 -22.81 -24.44 51.56
N ALA A 46 -22.23 -25.03 50.50
CA ALA A 46 -22.85 -26.05 49.66
C ALA A 46 -23.29 -27.29 50.47
N LYS A 47 -22.55 -27.67 51.52
CA LYS A 47 -22.96 -28.76 52.41
C LYS A 47 -24.18 -28.46 53.28
N ARG A 48 -24.50 -27.19 53.51
CA ARG A 48 -25.54 -26.77 54.47
C ARG A 48 -26.74 -26.13 53.81
N HIS A 49 -26.65 -25.84 52.52
CA HIS A 49 -27.69 -25.17 51.76
C HIS A 49 -27.84 -25.85 50.42
N GLU A 50 -29.09 -25.97 49.99
CA GLU A 50 -29.45 -26.33 48.63
C GLU A 50 -28.97 -25.22 47.67
N LEU A 51 -28.89 -25.53 46.37
CA LEU A 51 -28.56 -24.57 45.30
C LEU A 51 -29.43 -23.29 45.28
N SER A 52 -30.66 -23.36 45.77
CA SER A 52 -31.55 -22.19 45.93
C SER A 52 -31.12 -21.24 47.04
N GLY A 53 -30.23 -21.67 47.94
CA GLY A 53 -29.81 -20.97 49.15
C GLY A 53 -30.64 -21.32 50.39
N GLU A 54 -31.61 -22.23 50.29
CA GLU A 54 -32.37 -22.73 51.45
C GLU A 54 -31.53 -23.70 52.29
N VAL A 55 -31.67 -23.66 53.62
CA VAL A 55 -30.89 -24.53 54.53
C VAL A 55 -31.33 -25.99 54.38
N SER A 56 -30.38 -26.87 54.07
CA SER A 56 -30.61 -28.31 53.95
C SER A 56 -30.94 -28.93 55.31
N SER A 57 -31.88 -29.88 55.35
CA SER A 57 -32.19 -30.62 56.58
C SER A 57 -31.01 -31.48 57.02
N ASP A 58 -30.90 -31.78 58.32
CA ASP A 58 -29.74 -32.50 58.91
C ASP A 58 -29.43 -33.86 58.23
N ALA A 59 -30.41 -34.49 57.59
CA ALA A 59 -30.23 -35.74 56.86
C ALA A 59 -29.59 -35.59 55.45
N TYR A 60 -29.47 -34.36 54.94
CA TYR A 60 -29.05 -34.04 53.58
C TYR A 60 -27.92 -33.00 53.53
N GLN A 61 -27.13 -32.87 54.61
CA GLN A 61 -25.98 -31.96 54.64
C GLN A 61 -24.74 -32.52 53.91
N VAL A 62 -24.86 -32.72 52.60
CA VAL A 62 -23.83 -33.25 51.70
C VAL A 62 -23.76 -32.42 50.43
N VAL A 63 -22.64 -32.44 49.72
CA VAL A 63 -22.54 -31.86 48.36
C VAL A 63 -23.02 -32.90 47.36
N ASP A 64 -24.11 -32.63 46.66
CA ASP A 64 -24.70 -33.55 45.71
C ASP A 64 -24.29 -33.25 44.25
N THR A 65 -24.97 -33.85 43.28
CA THR A 65 -24.64 -33.67 41.86
C THR A 65 -24.95 -32.26 41.37
N ASP A 66 -26.03 -31.64 41.83
CA ASP A 66 -26.43 -30.32 41.34
C ASP A 66 -25.41 -29.26 41.79
N GLU A 67 -24.90 -29.26 43.04
CA GLU A 67 -23.84 -28.33 43.45
C GLU A 67 -22.53 -28.53 42.69
N LYS A 68 -22.19 -29.78 42.36
CA LYS A 68 -21.00 -30.11 41.55
C LYS A 68 -21.15 -29.58 40.13
N ASP A 69 -22.31 -29.79 39.52
CA ASP A 69 -22.63 -29.30 38.19
C ASP A 69 -22.60 -27.77 38.16
N PHE A 70 -23.06 -27.11 39.23
CA PHE A 70 -22.95 -25.65 39.36
C PHE A 70 -21.50 -25.18 39.48
N ILE A 71 -20.67 -25.78 40.34
CA ILE A 71 -19.26 -25.39 40.47
C ILE A 71 -18.50 -25.66 39.16
N LYS A 72 -18.78 -26.77 38.48
CA LYS A 72 -18.26 -27.04 37.14
C LYS A 72 -18.66 -25.93 36.16
N ALA A 73 -19.95 -25.59 36.10
CA ALA A 73 -20.46 -24.51 35.24
C ALA A 73 -19.84 -23.16 35.57
N LEU A 74 -19.55 -22.87 36.85
CA LEU A 74 -18.91 -21.65 37.31
C LEU A 74 -17.42 -21.60 36.91
N LEU A 75 -16.70 -22.73 37.02
CA LEU A 75 -15.31 -22.89 36.59
C LEU A 75 -15.16 -22.82 35.06
N GLU A 76 -16.18 -23.27 34.32
CA GLU A 76 -16.29 -23.22 32.86
C GLU A 76 -16.99 -21.93 32.36
N HIS A 77 -17.22 -20.92 33.22
CA HIS A 77 -17.92 -19.69 32.82
C HIS A 77 -16.95 -18.60 32.32
N PRO A 78 -17.08 -18.07 31.09
CA PRO A 78 -16.10 -17.17 30.46
C PRO A 78 -15.76 -15.92 31.27
N ARG A 79 -16.73 -15.44 32.06
CA ARG A 79 -16.59 -14.25 32.89
C ARG A 79 -16.16 -14.54 34.33
N TYR A 80 -16.57 -15.69 34.89
CA TYR A 80 -16.45 -15.95 36.33
C TYR A 80 -15.34 -16.95 36.66
N GLY A 81 -15.00 -17.83 35.72
CA GLY A 81 -13.90 -18.80 35.82
C GLY A 81 -12.50 -18.18 36.01
N ALA A 82 -12.36 -16.88 35.75
CA ALA A 82 -11.13 -16.12 35.97
C ALA A 82 -10.91 -15.68 37.43
N PHE A 83 -11.93 -15.71 38.30
CA PHE A 83 -11.83 -15.21 39.67
C PHE A 83 -11.45 -16.29 40.68
N PHE A 84 -10.50 -17.15 40.32
CA PHE A 84 -9.97 -18.21 41.18
C PHE A 84 -8.45 -18.18 41.15
N GLU A 85 -7.82 -18.10 42.32
CA GLU A 85 -6.39 -18.34 42.41
C GLU A 85 -6.12 -19.78 41.94
N LEU A 86 -4.95 -20.04 41.34
CA LEU A 86 -4.60 -21.38 40.86
C LEU A 86 -4.79 -22.46 41.95
N ASP A 87 -4.32 -22.14 43.15
CA ASP A 87 -4.41 -23.02 44.31
C ASP A 87 -5.85 -23.13 44.86
N GLY A 88 -6.63 -22.05 44.77
CA GLY A 88 -8.06 -22.03 45.12
C GLY A 88 -8.89 -22.88 44.16
N LYS A 89 -8.62 -22.79 42.85
CA LYS A 89 -9.24 -23.62 41.80
C LYS A 89 -8.96 -25.10 42.02
N VAL A 90 -7.70 -25.47 42.24
CA VAL A 90 -7.31 -26.86 42.55
C VAL A 90 -8.02 -27.36 43.80
N LYS A 91 -8.07 -26.54 44.86
CA LYS A 91 -8.73 -26.92 46.10
C LYS A 91 -10.24 -27.08 45.94
N LEU A 92 -10.88 -26.22 45.15
CA LEU A 92 -12.30 -26.30 44.85
C LEU A 92 -12.64 -27.56 44.06
N MET A 93 -11.84 -27.92 43.05
CA MET A 93 -12.01 -29.16 42.29
C MET A 93 -11.87 -30.40 43.18
N ASP A 94 -10.88 -30.42 44.08
CA ASP A 94 -10.70 -31.47 45.09
C ASP A 94 -11.92 -31.61 46.02
N LEU A 95 -12.39 -30.49 46.60
CA LEU A 95 -13.51 -30.48 47.54
C LEU A 95 -14.84 -30.91 46.91
N PHE A 96 -15.09 -30.54 45.65
CA PHE A 96 -16.31 -30.93 44.93
C PHE A 96 -16.17 -32.25 44.15
N GLY A 97 -14.98 -32.86 44.14
CA GLY A 97 -14.72 -34.11 43.42
C GLY A 97 -14.84 -33.97 41.90
N ILE A 98 -14.42 -32.83 41.35
CA ILE A 98 -14.40 -32.53 39.91
C ILE A 98 -12.99 -32.85 39.39
N ARG A 99 -12.88 -33.66 38.33
CA ARG A 99 -11.56 -33.97 37.76
C ARG A 99 -11.12 -32.84 36.83
N PRO A 100 -9.83 -32.47 36.79
CA PRO A 100 -9.35 -31.41 35.91
C PRO A 100 -9.70 -31.63 34.43
N GLU A 101 -9.67 -32.88 33.95
CA GLU A 101 -10.04 -33.23 32.58
C GLU A 101 -11.54 -33.04 32.27
N ASP A 102 -12.38 -32.93 33.30
CA ASP A 102 -13.81 -32.67 33.12
C ASP A 102 -14.10 -31.17 32.94
N ILE A 103 -13.13 -30.29 33.18
CA ILE A 103 -13.21 -28.85 32.93
C ILE A 103 -12.68 -28.55 31.52
N HIS A 104 -13.56 -28.12 30.63
CA HIS A 104 -13.13 -27.71 29.29
C HIS A 104 -12.40 -26.36 29.39
N SER A 105 -11.20 -26.24 28.82
CA SER A 105 -10.59 -24.93 28.60
C SER A 105 -11.58 -24.11 27.77
N HIS A 106 -11.74 -22.83 28.09
CA HIS A 106 -12.51 -21.96 27.21
C HIS A 106 -11.96 -22.09 25.80
N ASP A 107 -12.85 -22.34 24.85
CA ASP A 107 -12.59 -22.03 23.45
C ASP A 107 -12.05 -20.61 23.42
N ALA A 108 -10.98 -20.37 22.64
CA ALA A 108 -10.44 -19.05 22.40
C ALA A 108 -11.60 -18.05 22.25
N VAL A 109 -11.60 -16.99 23.07
CA VAL A 109 -12.68 -16.01 23.02
C VAL A 109 -12.53 -15.30 21.70
N ARG A 110 -13.43 -15.57 20.76
CA ARG A 110 -13.46 -14.81 19.51
C ARG A 110 -13.94 -13.39 19.83
N PRO A 111 -13.52 -12.38 19.07
CA PRO A 111 -14.10 -11.05 19.22
C PRO A 111 -15.62 -11.13 19.11
N ASP A 112 -16.32 -10.70 20.16
CA ASP A 112 -17.78 -10.77 20.22
C ASP A 112 -18.40 -9.81 19.19
N ASP A 113 -19.19 -10.36 18.28
CA ASP A 113 -20.04 -9.59 17.38
C ASP A 113 -21.24 -9.03 18.14
N ALA A 114 -21.28 -7.70 18.33
CA ALA A 114 -22.39 -7.00 18.94
C ALA A 114 -23.58 -6.76 17.99
N GLY A 115 -23.54 -7.31 16.78
CA GLY A 115 -24.55 -7.16 15.72
C GLY A 115 -24.32 -5.92 14.86
N GLU A 116 -25.32 -5.50 14.09
CA GLU A 116 -25.20 -4.33 13.21
C GLU A 116 -25.46 -2.99 13.94
N ILE A 117 -24.75 -1.94 13.53
CA ILE A 117 -24.89 -0.56 13.97
C ILE A 117 -25.36 0.37 12.83
N ASN A 118 -26.47 1.07 13.08
CA ASN A 118 -27.00 2.08 12.15
C ASN A 118 -26.50 3.47 12.52
N LEU A 119 -25.41 3.92 11.86
CA LEU A 119 -24.91 5.27 12.02
C LEU A 119 -25.76 6.28 11.22
N PRO A 120 -26.11 7.45 11.81
CA PRO A 120 -26.73 8.55 11.06
C PRO A 120 -25.95 8.87 9.78
N THR A 121 -26.61 9.09 8.64
CA THR A 121 -25.96 9.22 7.31
C THR A 121 -24.83 10.24 7.27
N ARG A 122 -24.99 11.37 7.97
CA ARG A 122 -23.99 12.45 8.08
C ARG A 122 -24.31 13.32 9.29
N VAL A 123 -23.31 13.62 10.11
CA VAL A 123 -23.47 14.52 11.27
C VAL A 123 -22.57 15.75 11.19
N SER A 124 -21.52 15.71 10.36
CA SER A 124 -20.68 16.89 10.16
C SER A 124 -21.43 17.98 9.40
N VAL A 125 -21.35 19.23 9.86
CA VAL A 125 -21.88 20.43 9.22
C VAL A 125 -21.00 20.94 8.07
N MET A 126 -19.71 20.57 8.02
CA MET A 126 -18.83 20.94 6.91
C MET A 126 -19.14 20.07 5.69
N PRO A 127 -19.35 20.59 4.46
CA PRO A 127 -19.66 19.74 3.29
C PRO A 127 -18.59 18.67 3.00
N GLU A 128 -19.00 17.48 2.53
CA GLU A 128 -18.09 16.35 2.25
C GLU A 128 -16.95 16.71 1.29
N GLY A 129 -17.28 17.34 0.16
CA GLY A 129 -16.26 17.80 -0.80
C GLY A 129 -15.32 18.87 -0.22
N ARG A 130 -15.72 19.61 0.82
CA ARG A 130 -14.81 20.51 1.52
C ARG A 130 -13.90 19.72 2.45
N LEU A 131 -14.46 18.81 3.24
CA LEU A 131 -13.72 18.00 4.22
C LEU A 131 -12.64 17.14 3.53
N ALA A 132 -12.98 16.51 2.40
CA ALA A 132 -12.07 15.70 1.57
C ALA A 132 -10.91 16.50 0.94
N ASN A 133 -10.99 17.83 0.93
CA ASN A 133 -9.98 18.70 0.34
C ASN A 133 -9.08 19.42 1.35
N LEU A 134 -9.32 19.24 2.65
CA LEU A 134 -8.51 19.82 3.72
C LEU A 134 -7.15 19.12 3.85
N ASP A 135 -6.19 19.80 4.48
CA ASP A 135 -4.97 19.15 4.96
C ASP A 135 -5.37 18.13 6.03
N VAL A 136 -5.02 16.85 5.81
CA VAL A 136 -5.35 15.75 6.72
C VAL A 136 -4.87 16.01 8.15
N ARG A 137 -3.77 16.76 8.34
CA ARG A 137 -3.24 17.12 9.67
C ARG A 137 -4.21 17.96 10.50
N GLN A 138 -5.15 18.65 9.86
CA GLN A 138 -6.13 19.51 10.53
C GLN A 138 -7.36 18.76 11.00
N LEU A 139 -7.59 17.54 10.51
CA LEU A 139 -8.81 16.78 10.78
C LEU A 139 -9.08 16.56 12.29
N PRO A 140 -8.10 16.22 13.14
CA PRO A 140 -8.35 16.04 14.57
C PRO A 140 -8.85 17.32 15.26
N GLU A 141 -8.18 18.45 15.04
CA GLU A 141 -8.56 19.73 15.66
C GLU A 141 -9.89 20.27 15.13
N LEU A 142 -10.18 20.05 13.85
CA LEU A 142 -11.46 20.42 13.27
C LEU A 142 -12.61 19.56 13.81
N MET A 143 -12.40 18.24 13.95
CA MET A 143 -13.37 17.35 14.57
C MET A 143 -13.67 17.77 16.01
N LYS A 144 -12.63 18.09 16.78
CA LYS A 144 -12.74 18.60 18.15
C LYS A 144 -13.52 19.91 18.22
N ARG A 145 -13.21 20.86 17.34
CA ARG A 145 -13.92 22.14 17.27
C ARG A 145 -15.39 21.91 16.95
N GLU A 146 -15.68 21.10 15.95
CA GLU A 146 -17.04 20.82 15.51
C GLU A 146 -17.87 20.11 16.57
N TYR A 147 -17.28 19.15 17.29
CA TYR A 147 -17.90 18.51 18.46
C TYR A 147 -18.32 19.56 19.51
N ASN A 148 -17.42 20.51 19.83
CA ASN A 148 -17.66 21.54 20.84
C ASN A 148 -18.70 22.58 20.39
N GLU A 149 -18.64 23.02 19.13
CA GLU A 149 -19.59 23.99 18.56
C GLU A 149 -21.00 23.40 18.45
N ASN A 150 -21.10 22.09 18.21
CA ASN A 150 -22.37 21.38 18.06
C ASN A 150 -22.68 20.46 19.25
N ARG A 151 -22.21 20.82 20.45
CA ARG A 151 -22.28 19.99 21.66
C ARG A 151 -23.68 19.47 21.98
N ARG A 152 -24.74 20.22 21.62
CA ARG A 152 -26.13 19.78 21.78
C ARG A 152 -26.44 18.48 21.01
N LEU A 153 -25.87 18.28 19.83
CA LEU A 153 -26.05 17.08 19.01
C LEU A 153 -25.43 15.82 19.65
N PHE A 154 -24.37 16.01 20.44
CA PHE A 154 -23.60 14.91 21.03
C PHE A 154 -23.86 14.71 22.53
N GLU A 155 -24.32 15.73 23.24
CA GLU A 155 -24.52 15.72 24.69
C GLU A 155 -25.92 16.19 25.14
N GLY A 156 -26.83 16.49 24.20
CA GLY A 156 -28.20 16.92 24.50
C GLY A 156 -28.90 15.97 25.46
N SER A 157 -29.48 16.51 26.52
CA SER A 157 -30.21 15.72 27.53
C SER A 157 -31.50 15.12 27.00
N ASP A 158 -32.00 15.62 25.88
CA ASP A 158 -33.14 15.11 25.11
C ASP A 158 -32.79 13.84 24.30
N LEU A 159 -31.50 13.49 24.20
CA LEU A 159 -31.03 12.29 23.51
C LEU A 159 -30.73 11.15 24.48
N SER A 160 -31.06 9.92 24.08
CA SER A 160 -30.63 8.71 24.80
C SER A 160 -29.09 8.63 24.84
N VAL A 161 -28.53 7.88 25.80
CA VAL A 161 -27.07 7.67 25.90
C VAL A 161 -26.54 7.01 24.62
N GLU A 162 -27.32 6.07 24.08
CA GLU A 162 -27.00 5.38 22.83
C GLU A 162 -27.03 6.33 21.61
N ALA A 163 -28.07 7.15 21.45
CA ALA A 163 -28.15 8.13 20.36
C ALA A 163 -26.98 9.12 20.39
N ARG A 164 -26.55 9.53 21.60
CA ARG A 164 -25.35 10.35 21.79
C ARG A 164 -24.08 9.63 21.36
N GLY A 165 -23.94 8.35 21.72
CA GLY A 165 -22.85 7.49 21.25
C GLY A 165 -22.81 7.37 19.72
N LEU A 166 -23.95 7.06 19.10
CA LEU A 166 -24.10 6.93 17.64
C LEU A 166 -23.72 8.21 16.91
N ASN A 167 -24.19 9.38 17.39
CA ASN A 167 -23.84 10.67 16.81
C ASN A 167 -22.33 10.94 16.93
N THR A 168 -21.72 10.60 18.06
CA THR A 168 -20.28 10.81 18.29
C THR A 168 -19.44 9.91 17.38
N LEU A 169 -19.81 8.64 17.22
CA LEU A 169 -19.13 7.71 16.30
C LEU A 169 -19.35 8.09 14.82
N ALA A 170 -20.53 8.58 14.46
CA ALA A 170 -20.79 9.09 13.12
C ALA A 170 -19.94 10.32 12.78
N LEU A 171 -19.60 11.17 13.77
CA LEU A 171 -18.69 12.28 13.56
C LEU A 171 -17.28 11.78 13.23
N LEU A 172 -16.79 10.78 13.97
CA LEU A 172 -15.52 10.13 13.65
C LEU A 172 -15.54 9.57 12.21
N ARG A 173 -16.60 8.84 11.83
CA ARG A 173 -16.77 8.31 10.46
C ARG A 173 -16.68 9.41 9.39
N ASP A 174 -17.33 10.54 9.60
CA ASP A 174 -17.33 11.63 8.61
C ASP A 174 -15.90 12.19 8.40
N TYR A 175 -15.12 12.29 9.47
CA TYR A 175 -13.72 12.73 9.41
C TYR A 175 -12.76 11.66 8.89
N THR A 176 -13.00 10.37 9.18
CA THR A 176 -12.20 9.29 8.60
C THR A 176 -12.49 9.11 7.11
N LYS A 177 -13.72 9.35 6.65
CA LYS A 177 -13.99 9.42 5.19
C LYS A 177 -13.14 10.49 4.51
N ALA A 178 -12.95 11.64 5.14
CA ALA A 178 -12.06 12.68 4.61
C ALA A 178 -10.58 12.27 4.66
N LEU A 179 -10.15 11.58 5.73
CA LEU A 179 -8.80 11.01 5.85
C LEU A 179 -8.51 10.04 4.68
N TRP A 180 -9.47 9.21 4.31
CA TRP A 180 -9.35 8.17 3.29
C TRP A 180 -9.80 8.61 1.89
N ALA A 181 -10.26 9.84 1.70
CA ALA A 181 -10.80 10.34 0.43
C ALA A 181 -9.78 10.32 -0.73
N ARG A 182 -8.48 10.22 -0.41
CA ARG A 182 -7.38 10.15 -1.37
C ARG A 182 -6.61 8.82 -1.27
N GLY A 183 -7.24 7.79 -0.72
CA GLY A 183 -6.59 6.51 -0.41
C GLY A 183 -5.62 6.63 0.77
N GLU A 184 -4.84 5.57 1.00
CA GLU A 184 -3.78 5.56 2.01
C GLU A 184 -2.66 6.53 1.63
N GLN A 185 -2.22 7.35 2.58
CA GLN A 185 -1.16 8.35 2.44
C GLN A 185 -0.14 8.16 3.58
N PRO A 186 1.10 8.67 3.45
CA PRO A 186 2.11 8.55 4.51
C PRO A 186 1.65 9.07 5.89
N LEU A 187 0.72 10.04 5.91
CA LEU A 187 0.18 10.63 7.15
C LEU A 187 -1.14 9.99 7.59
N THR A 188 -1.74 9.11 6.80
CA THR A 188 -3.07 8.53 7.08
C THR A 188 -3.10 7.86 8.44
N GLU A 189 -2.05 7.11 8.76
CA GLU A 189 -1.91 6.42 10.03
C GLU A 189 -1.78 7.40 11.21
N GLN A 190 -0.81 8.32 11.16
CA GLN A 190 -0.55 9.27 12.24
C GLN A 190 -1.80 10.11 12.54
N VAL A 191 -2.45 10.63 11.49
CA VAL A 191 -3.68 11.42 11.63
C VAL A 191 -4.83 10.56 12.12
N GLY A 192 -4.91 9.30 11.69
CA GLY A 192 -5.85 8.31 12.20
C GLY A 192 -5.75 8.14 13.72
N HIS A 193 -4.53 7.97 14.25
CA HIS A 193 -4.30 7.90 15.70
C HIS A 193 -4.69 9.19 16.42
N GLN A 194 -4.38 10.35 15.84
CA GLN A 194 -4.78 11.64 16.41
C GLN A 194 -6.31 11.83 16.43
N LEU A 195 -7.01 11.30 15.41
CA LEU A 195 -8.48 11.27 15.40
C LEU A 195 -9.01 10.37 16.51
N LEU A 196 -8.42 9.19 16.74
CA LEU A 196 -8.80 8.32 17.88
C LEU A 196 -8.52 8.97 19.23
N ASP A 197 -7.36 9.60 19.40
CA ASP A 197 -7.00 10.33 20.61
C ASP A 197 -8.01 11.43 20.89
N THR A 198 -8.35 12.21 19.87
CA THR A 198 -9.37 13.27 19.96
C THR A 198 -10.74 12.69 20.29
N PHE A 199 -11.15 11.63 19.60
CA PHE A 199 -12.43 10.96 19.82
C PHE A 199 -12.55 10.43 21.25
N SER A 200 -11.49 9.84 21.81
CA SER A 200 -11.48 9.30 23.17
C SER A 200 -11.72 10.36 24.26
N GLN A 201 -11.48 11.64 23.94
CA GLN A 201 -11.75 12.77 24.84
C GLN A 201 -13.23 13.18 24.85
N PHE A 202 -14.03 12.72 23.87
CA PHE A 202 -15.44 13.10 23.77
C PHE A 202 -16.31 12.33 24.77
N ARG A 203 -17.34 13.02 25.26
CA ARG A 203 -18.33 12.38 26.12
C ARG A 203 -19.11 11.38 25.29
N ASN A 204 -19.30 10.17 25.83
CA ASN A 204 -20.01 9.06 25.17
C ASN A 204 -19.26 8.35 24.04
N ALA A 205 -17.99 8.68 23.78
CA ALA A 205 -17.16 8.00 22.76
C ALA A 205 -17.17 6.47 22.92
N ASN A 206 -17.01 5.99 24.15
CA ASN A 206 -16.92 4.57 24.48
C ASN A 206 -18.28 3.84 24.50
N VAL A 207 -19.42 4.54 24.40
CA VAL A 207 -20.76 3.89 24.47
C VAL A 207 -20.96 2.92 23.30
N VAL A 208 -20.49 3.31 22.12
CA VAL A 208 -20.54 2.48 20.90
C VAL A 208 -19.16 2.34 20.26
N GLY A 209 -18.27 3.33 20.39
CA GLY A 209 -16.98 3.32 19.69
C GLY A 209 -16.03 2.23 20.16
N ALA A 210 -16.16 1.76 21.40
CA ALA A 210 -15.35 0.69 21.98
C ALA A 210 -15.89 -0.73 21.69
N LYS A 211 -17.10 -0.84 21.11
CA LYS A 211 -17.71 -2.14 20.79
C LYS A 211 -17.18 -2.68 19.47
N ASN A 212 -17.32 -3.99 19.28
CA ASN A 212 -17.08 -4.67 18.03
C ASN A 212 -18.43 -5.11 17.42
N PHE A 213 -18.73 -4.69 16.20
CA PHE A 213 -20.03 -4.93 15.54
C PHE A 213 -19.91 -5.80 14.28
N ASN A 214 -18.69 -6.26 13.95
CA ASN A 214 -18.43 -7.03 12.74
C ASN A 214 -17.46 -8.18 13.00
N GLY A 215 -17.18 -8.48 14.26
CA GLY A 215 -16.20 -9.49 14.64
C GLY A 215 -14.75 -9.10 14.31
N ALA A 216 -14.41 -7.84 14.02
CA ALA A 216 -13.02 -7.44 13.80
C ALA A 216 -12.16 -7.60 15.08
N PRO A 217 -10.83 -7.70 14.99
CA PRO A 217 -9.96 -7.85 16.18
C PRO A 217 -9.77 -6.53 16.94
N TRP A 218 -10.55 -5.49 16.62
CA TRP A 218 -10.47 -4.15 17.22
C TRP A 218 -11.87 -3.51 17.30
N SER A 219 -11.97 -2.35 17.95
CA SER A 219 -13.25 -1.65 18.13
C SER A 219 -13.76 -0.91 16.89
N ALA A 220 -15.05 -0.56 16.88
CA ALA A 220 -15.70 0.16 15.79
C ALA A 220 -15.00 1.49 15.46
N ALA A 221 -14.53 2.23 16.48
CA ALA A 221 -13.77 3.45 16.27
C ALA A 221 -12.43 3.17 15.58
N GLN A 222 -11.71 2.12 16.01
CA GLN A 222 -10.46 1.70 15.37
C GLN A 222 -10.68 1.26 13.92
N GLY A 223 -11.77 0.52 13.65
CA GLY A 223 -12.14 0.09 12.30
C GLY A 223 -12.35 1.27 11.36
N LEU A 224 -13.09 2.29 11.79
CA LEU A 224 -13.30 3.52 11.00
C LEU A 224 -12.00 4.24 10.65
N VAL A 225 -11.04 4.27 11.57
CA VAL A 225 -9.71 4.86 11.32
C VAL A 225 -8.89 4.03 10.36
N LEU A 226 -9.01 2.70 10.40
CA LEU A 226 -8.39 1.78 9.45
C LEU A 226 -9.10 1.74 8.08
N GLY A 227 -10.17 2.52 7.88
CA GLY A 227 -10.93 2.55 6.64
C GLY A 227 -11.84 1.34 6.45
N VAL A 228 -12.28 0.71 7.54
CA VAL A 228 -13.21 -0.43 7.56
C VAL A 228 -14.57 0.02 8.05
N ASP A 229 -15.65 -0.42 7.39
CA ASP A 229 -17.01 -0.18 7.86
C ASP A 229 -17.23 -0.97 9.17
N PRO A 230 -17.72 -0.35 10.25
CA PRO A 230 -17.96 -1.04 11.51
C PRO A 230 -18.98 -2.18 11.43
N ASN A 231 -19.77 -2.26 10.35
CA ASN A 231 -20.69 -3.38 10.08
C ASN A 231 -20.11 -4.44 9.16
N VAL A 232 -19.00 -4.16 8.48
CA VAL A 232 -18.46 -5.03 7.42
C VAL A 232 -17.00 -5.31 7.69
N PHE A 233 -16.73 -6.49 8.24
CA PHE A 233 -15.40 -7.09 8.28
C PHE A 233 -15.54 -8.54 7.85
N GLU A 234 -15.02 -8.84 6.67
CA GLU A 234 -15.07 -10.20 6.14
C GLU A 234 -13.89 -11.00 6.71
N THR A 235 -14.21 -12.18 7.23
CA THR A 235 -13.23 -13.17 7.70
C THR A 235 -13.23 -14.43 6.85
N SER A 236 -14.13 -14.55 5.87
CA SER A 236 -14.29 -15.74 5.03
C SER A 236 -14.44 -15.35 3.56
N PHE A 237 -13.56 -15.89 2.73
CA PHE A 237 -13.44 -15.58 1.30
C PHE A 237 -13.41 -16.89 0.49
N PRO A 238 -14.57 -17.55 0.29
CA PRO A 238 -14.62 -18.84 -0.40
C PRO A 238 -14.17 -18.76 -1.87
N ASN A 239 -14.25 -17.58 -2.50
CA ASN A 239 -13.87 -17.35 -3.90
C ASN A 239 -12.39 -16.94 -4.07
N ALA A 240 -11.62 -16.82 -2.98
CA ALA A 240 -10.20 -16.45 -3.08
C ALA A 240 -9.35 -17.70 -3.39
N HIS A 241 -8.95 -17.89 -4.65
CA HIS A 241 -8.16 -19.05 -5.07
C HIS A 241 -7.22 -18.69 -6.23
N SER A 242 -6.25 -19.56 -6.50
CA SER A 242 -5.30 -19.35 -7.59
C SER A 242 -5.73 -19.88 -8.94
N ASP A 243 -6.75 -20.73 -9.02
CA ASP A 243 -7.04 -21.49 -10.25
C ASP A 243 -7.61 -20.66 -11.42
N ALA A 244 -7.69 -19.33 -11.30
CA ALA A 244 -8.11 -18.47 -12.40
C ALA A 244 -7.23 -18.69 -13.63
N ASP A 245 -7.87 -19.07 -14.73
CA ASP A 245 -7.21 -19.33 -16.00
C ASP A 245 -6.50 -18.06 -16.50
N SER A 246 -5.18 -18.15 -16.68
CA SER A 246 -4.34 -17.04 -17.13
C SER A 246 -3.56 -17.42 -18.39
N THR A 247 -3.55 -16.55 -19.38
CA THR A 247 -2.53 -16.57 -20.44
C THR A 247 -1.19 -16.15 -19.85
N HIS A 248 -0.17 -17.00 -19.95
CA HIS A 248 1.19 -16.56 -19.68
C HIS A 248 1.67 -15.64 -20.82
N LEU A 249 1.80 -14.35 -20.53
CA LEU A 249 2.31 -13.34 -21.44
C LEU A 249 3.84 -13.45 -21.47
N SER A 250 4.38 -14.00 -22.56
CA SER A 250 5.83 -14.18 -22.75
C SER A 250 6.42 -13.09 -23.64
N MET A 251 7.58 -12.56 -23.24
CA MET A 251 8.30 -11.49 -23.95
C MET A 251 9.09 -11.96 -25.20
N ASN A 252 8.71 -13.05 -25.86
CA ASN A 252 9.42 -13.59 -27.02
C ASN A 252 8.82 -13.10 -28.36
N GLY A 253 8.18 -11.93 -28.35
CA GLY A 253 7.47 -11.40 -29.51
C GLY A 253 6.15 -12.12 -29.83
N ALA A 254 5.69 -13.05 -28.99
CA ALA A 254 4.43 -13.78 -29.24
C ALA A 254 3.21 -12.85 -29.41
N MET A 255 3.21 -11.67 -28.77
CA MET A 255 2.15 -10.68 -28.90
C MET A 255 2.11 -9.96 -30.26
N ALA A 256 3.17 -10.03 -31.08
CA ALA A 256 3.18 -9.40 -32.39
C ALA A 256 2.11 -10.00 -33.33
N GLY A 257 1.91 -11.33 -33.28
CA GLY A 257 0.87 -12.01 -34.06
C GLY A 257 -0.54 -11.52 -33.73
N PRO A 258 -0.99 -11.59 -32.47
CA PRO A 258 -2.26 -11.02 -32.03
C PRO A 258 -2.41 -9.53 -32.37
N MET A 259 -1.35 -8.72 -32.20
CA MET A 259 -1.42 -7.27 -32.49
C MET A 259 -1.60 -6.96 -33.98
N ALA A 260 -1.28 -7.87 -34.90
CA ALA A 260 -1.63 -7.71 -36.32
C ALA A 260 -3.16 -7.68 -36.56
N HIS A 261 -3.96 -8.25 -35.65
CA HIS A 261 -5.42 -8.13 -35.70
C HIS A 261 -5.88 -6.72 -35.31
N VAL A 262 -5.18 -6.07 -34.38
CA VAL A 262 -5.43 -4.68 -33.99
C VAL A 262 -5.14 -3.75 -35.17
N ASP A 263 -4.04 -3.99 -35.89
CA ASP A 263 -3.72 -3.22 -37.09
C ASP A 263 -4.79 -3.34 -38.18
N ARG A 264 -5.29 -4.57 -38.42
CA ARG A 264 -6.42 -4.76 -39.35
C ARG A 264 -7.68 -4.04 -38.87
N TYR A 265 -7.98 -4.07 -37.58
CA TYR A 265 -9.11 -3.34 -37.01
C TYR A 265 -8.99 -1.83 -37.23
N LEU A 266 -7.84 -1.24 -36.92
CA LEU A 266 -7.57 0.18 -37.11
C LEU A 266 -7.62 0.57 -38.59
N GLU A 267 -7.05 -0.24 -39.47
CA GLU A 267 -7.09 -0.02 -40.92
C GLU A 267 -8.53 0.06 -41.45
N LYS A 268 -9.40 -0.85 -41.02
CA LYS A 268 -10.83 -0.86 -41.40
C LYS A 268 -11.60 0.34 -40.88
N LEU A 269 -11.19 0.92 -39.77
CA LEU A 269 -11.73 2.18 -39.25
C LEU A 269 -11.10 3.42 -39.91
N GLY A 270 -10.15 3.27 -40.85
CA GLY A 270 -9.41 4.38 -41.44
C GLY A 270 -8.50 5.09 -40.44
N ARG A 271 -8.03 4.39 -39.41
CA ARG A 271 -7.18 4.91 -38.33
C ARG A 271 -5.72 4.48 -38.49
N PRO A 272 -4.76 5.23 -37.90
CA PRO A 272 -3.35 4.88 -38.01
C PRO A 272 -3.00 3.54 -37.33
N THR A 273 -2.46 2.60 -38.10
CA THR A 273 -1.93 1.30 -37.63
C THR A 273 -0.59 1.47 -36.89
N GLY A 274 0.06 0.35 -36.56
CA GLY A 274 1.38 0.24 -35.92
C GLY A 274 1.42 -0.57 -34.64
N ALA A 275 0.36 -1.33 -34.29
CA ALA A 275 0.30 -2.17 -33.10
C ALA A 275 1.32 -3.31 -33.17
N GLU A 276 1.39 -4.05 -34.29
CA GLU A 276 2.36 -5.13 -34.47
C GLU A 276 3.80 -4.59 -34.51
N ALA A 277 4.00 -3.48 -35.21
CA ALA A 277 5.31 -2.83 -35.31
C ALA A 277 5.82 -2.36 -33.94
N PHE A 278 4.91 -1.89 -33.09
CA PHE A 278 5.22 -1.52 -31.72
C PHE A 278 5.70 -2.73 -30.91
N GLU A 279 5.04 -3.89 -30.98
CA GLU A 279 5.50 -5.10 -30.27
C GLU A 279 6.91 -5.54 -30.70
N LYS A 280 7.20 -5.46 -32.00
CA LYS A 280 8.49 -5.85 -32.58
C LYS A 280 9.64 -4.87 -32.31
N ALA A 281 9.36 -3.67 -31.81
CA ALA A 281 10.39 -2.68 -31.53
C ALA A 281 11.23 -3.10 -30.30
N SER A 282 12.48 -2.62 -30.22
CA SER A 282 13.32 -2.87 -29.06
C SER A 282 12.76 -2.17 -27.82
N PRO A 283 12.71 -2.81 -26.64
CA PRO A 283 12.31 -2.16 -25.39
C PRO A 283 13.26 -1.05 -24.95
N LEU A 284 14.45 -0.96 -25.56
CA LEU A 284 15.41 0.10 -25.33
C LEU A 284 15.31 1.26 -26.34
N GLY A 285 14.31 1.27 -27.23
CA GLY A 285 14.17 2.29 -28.28
C GLY A 285 14.22 3.72 -27.75
N TRP A 286 13.70 3.94 -26.54
CA TRP A 286 13.69 5.22 -25.84
C TRP A 286 15.10 5.79 -25.61
N LEU A 287 16.16 4.96 -25.54
CA LEU A 287 17.54 5.42 -25.39
C LEU A 287 17.98 6.35 -26.52
N ILE A 288 17.47 6.13 -27.72
CA ILE A 288 17.82 6.90 -28.92
C ILE A 288 16.63 7.73 -29.45
N GLY A 289 15.56 7.88 -28.67
CA GLY A 289 14.37 8.63 -29.08
C GLY A 289 13.49 7.91 -30.09
N GLU A 290 13.63 6.60 -30.22
CA GLU A 290 12.75 5.75 -31.03
C GLU A 290 11.63 5.15 -30.18
N LEU A 291 10.61 4.64 -30.86
CA LEU A 291 9.51 3.92 -30.21
C LEU A 291 10.07 2.69 -29.47
N SER A 292 9.64 2.50 -28.22
CA SER A 292 10.01 1.30 -27.45
C SER A 292 8.95 0.22 -27.63
N GLY A 293 9.40 -1.01 -27.86
CA GLY A 293 8.53 -2.18 -27.98
C GLY A 293 8.69 -3.17 -26.83
N HIS A 294 8.21 -4.40 -27.02
CA HIS A 294 8.08 -5.41 -25.96
C HIS A 294 8.79 -6.74 -26.27
N ASP A 295 9.41 -6.89 -27.44
CA ASP A 295 10.15 -8.10 -27.79
C ASP A 295 11.48 -8.20 -27.01
N LYS A 296 11.76 -9.36 -26.43
CA LYS A 296 12.99 -9.62 -25.70
C LYS A 296 13.76 -10.85 -26.20
N ARG A 297 14.97 -10.53 -26.67
CA ARG A 297 16.22 -11.21 -26.27
C ARG A 297 17.23 -10.11 -25.93
N GLY A 298 17.76 -10.03 -24.71
CA GLY A 298 18.94 -9.19 -24.47
C GLY A 298 19.17 -8.61 -23.07
N ASN A 299 20.44 -8.56 -22.71
CA ASN A 299 21.05 -7.62 -21.78
C ASN A 299 21.66 -6.51 -22.65
N LEU A 300 21.68 -5.25 -22.23
CA LEU A 300 22.53 -4.26 -22.89
C LEU A 300 23.98 -4.48 -22.43
N THR A 301 24.92 -4.58 -23.36
CA THR A 301 26.35 -4.51 -23.03
C THR A 301 26.97 -3.36 -23.78
N GLU A 302 27.69 -2.49 -23.09
CA GLU A 302 28.38 -1.35 -23.72
C GLU A 302 29.45 -1.78 -24.72
N LEU A 303 29.97 -3.00 -24.62
CA LEU A 303 30.99 -3.53 -25.54
C LEU A 303 30.40 -4.02 -26.86
N ARG A 304 29.12 -4.41 -26.85
CA ARG A 304 28.39 -4.91 -28.03
C ARG A 304 26.97 -4.32 -28.07
N PRO A 305 26.83 -2.99 -28.03
CA PRO A 305 25.55 -2.35 -27.79
C PRO A 305 24.55 -2.64 -28.91
N PHE A 306 24.99 -2.77 -30.17
CA PHE A 306 24.11 -2.96 -31.30
C PHE A 306 23.46 -4.35 -31.29
N SER A 307 24.28 -5.41 -31.25
CA SER A 307 23.78 -6.79 -31.28
C SER A 307 23.05 -7.19 -30.00
N THR A 308 23.37 -6.56 -28.86
CA THR A 308 22.77 -6.93 -27.56
C THR A 308 21.52 -6.11 -27.21
N SER A 309 21.38 -4.89 -27.73
CA SER A 309 20.17 -4.06 -27.54
C SER A 309 19.16 -4.13 -28.69
N GLY A 310 19.59 -4.54 -29.88
CA GLY A 310 18.79 -4.45 -31.10
C GLY A 310 18.53 -3.02 -31.57
N LEU A 311 19.25 -2.01 -31.04
CA LEU A 311 19.07 -0.61 -31.39
C LEU A 311 19.88 -0.20 -32.62
N ASN A 312 19.26 0.61 -33.47
CA ASN A 312 19.95 1.34 -34.52
C ASN A 312 20.59 2.63 -33.94
N TRP A 313 21.74 2.50 -33.28
CA TRP A 313 22.48 3.67 -32.75
C TRP A 313 23.00 4.62 -33.83
N GLY A 314 22.89 4.26 -35.11
CA GLY A 314 23.16 5.15 -36.24
C GLY A 314 22.27 6.39 -36.23
N ILE A 315 21.06 6.29 -35.67
CA ILE A 315 20.14 7.42 -35.48
C ILE A 315 20.75 8.50 -34.56
N ALA A 316 21.44 8.08 -33.51
CA ALA A 316 22.14 8.97 -32.60
C ALA A 316 23.48 9.47 -33.16
N LEU A 317 24.16 8.65 -33.97
CA LEU A 317 25.45 8.99 -34.59
C LEU A 317 25.29 9.95 -35.78
N PHE A 318 24.21 9.81 -36.55
CA PHE A 318 23.87 10.62 -37.72
C PHE A 318 22.46 11.23 -37.58
N PRO A 319 22.27 12.20 -36.66
CA PRO A 319 20.97 12.84 -36.44
C PRO A 319 20.34 13.40 -37.73
N GLY A 320 19.09 13.02 -37.99
CA GLY A 320 18.31 13.48 -39.16
C GLY A 320 18.61 12.75 -40.47
N ASP A 321 19.45 11.71 -40.45
CA ASP A 321 19.76 10.94 -41.66
C ASP A 321 18.69 9.87 -41.95
N GLU A 322 17.82 10.17 -42.91
CA GLU A 322 16.69 9.28 -43.29
C GLU A 322 17.13 7.95 -43.91
N GLU A 323 18.33 7.88 -44.52
CA GLU A 323 18.85 6.63 -45.09
C GLU A 323 19.32 5.70 -43.98
N VAL A 324 20.10 6.21 -43.02
CA VAL A 324 20.55 5.43 -41.86
C VAL A 324 19.38 4.99 -41.00
N LYS A 325 18.38 5.86 -40.81
CA LYS A 325 17.18 5.53 -40.02
C LYS A 325 16.41 4.33 -40.59
N LYS A 326 16.36 4.19 -41.92
CA LYS A 326 15.62 3.12 -42.62
C LYS A 326 16.47 1.87 -42.87
N ALA A 327 17.79 2.00 -42.88
CA ALA A 327 18.70 0.89 -43.11
C ALA A 327 18.88 0.04 -41.85
N LYS A 328 19.07 -1.28 -42.04
CA LYS A 328 19.47 -2.19 -40.96
C LYS A 328 20.95 -2.02 -40.63
N LEU A 329 21.39 -2.43 -39.45
CA LEU A 329 22.82 -2.48 -39.16
C LEU A 329 23.49 -3.54 -40.04
N LYS A 330 24.62 -3.21 -40.67
CA LYS A 330 25.45 -4.18 -41.39
C LYS A 330 25.89 -5.30 -40.44
N GLN A 331 25.69 -6.54 -40.85
CA GLN A 331 26.08 -7.70 -40.05
C GLN A 331 27.57 -7.64 -39.69
N GLY A 332 27.89 -7.85 -38.41
CA GLY A 332 29.26 -7.84 -37.89
C GLY A 332 29.85 -6.45 -37.63
N PHE A 333 29.11 -5.37 -37.91
CA PHE A 333 29.52 -4.02 -37.53
C PHE A 333 29.14 -3.76 -36.06
N GLU A 334 30.15 -3.47 -35.24
CA GLU A 334 30.01 -3.29 -33.79
C GLU A 334 31.13 -2.37 -33.27
N PHE A 335 30.82 -1.50 -32.32
CA PHE A 335 31.80 -0.74 -31.55
C PHE A 335 31.21 -0.39 -30.19
N ALA A 336 32.08 -0.13 -29.20
CA ALA A 336 31.62 0.08 -27.83
C ALA A 336 30.88 1.43 -27.70
N ILE A 337 29.85 1.50 -26.85
CA ILE A 337 29.13 2.74 -26.54
C ILE A 337 29.05 2.90 -25.02
N ASP A 338 29.60 4.02 -24.53
CA ASP A 338 29.41 4.54 -23.18
C ASP A 338 27.96 5.03 -23.06
N CYS A 339 27.09 4.13 -22.61
CA CYS A 339 25.66 4.33 -22.46
C CYS A 339 25.10 3.96 -21.07
N VAL A 340 25.98 3.70 -20.12
CA VAL A 340 25.68 3.42 -18.72
C VAL A 340 26.56 4.31 -17.85
N ASP A 341 25.95 5.05 -16.92
CA ASP A 341 26.72 5.90 -16.01
C ASP A 341 27.42 5.08 -14.91
N GLY A 342 28.24 5.74 -14.09
CA GLY A 342 29.01 5.10 -13.02
C GLY A 342 28.14 4.57 -11.86
N LEU A 343 26.82 4.79 -11.91
CA LEU A 343 25.82 4.26 -10.98
C LEU A 343 25.01 3.11 -11.60
N GLY A 344 25.30 2.72 -12.85
CA GLY A 344 24.58 1.67 -13.54
C GLY A 344 23.28 2.13 -14.23
N ASN A 345 23.02 3.44 -14.30
CA ASN A 345 21.83 3.95 -14.99
C ASN A 345 22.07 4.07 -16.49
N PHE A 346 21.03 3.82 -17.28
CA PHE A 346 21.06 4.11 -18.71
C PHE A 346 21.18 5.61 -18.99
N VAL A 347 21.99 5.97 -19.99
CA VAL A 347 22.03 7.33 -20.55
C VAL A 347 21.37 7.36 -21.92
N THR A 348 20.67 8.44 -22.23
CA THR A 348 20.03 8.62 -23.54
C THR A 348 20.91 9.39 -24.51
N ALA A 349 20.73 9.14 -25.80
CA ALA A 349 21.28 9.88 -26.92
C ALA A 349 20.16 10.21 -27.92
N ASN A 350 19.07 10.83 -27.44
CA ASN A 350 17.89 11.16 -28.22
C ASN A 350 18.11 12.44 -29.09
N PRO A 351 18.17 12.32 -30.43
CA PRO A 351 18.38 13.47 -31.31
C PRO A 351 17.30 14.56 -31.23
N GLN A 352 16.07 14.21 -30.88
CA GLN A 352 14.97 15.17 -30.74
C GLN A 352 15.19 16.14 -29.57
N ARG A 353 16.02 15.75 -28.59
CA ARG A 353 16.43 16.58 -27.45
C ARG A 353 17.76 17.31 -27.71
N GLY A 354 18.30 17.21 -28.93
CA GLY A 354 19.63 17.72 -29.30
C GLY A 354 20.79 16.82 -28.84
N GLU A 355 20.50 15.68 -28.23
CA GLU A 355 21.51 14.72 -27.79
C GLU A 355 22.04 13.94 -29.00
N ARG A 356 23.26 13.42 -28.91
CA ARG A 356 23.85 12.61 -30.00
C ARG A 356 24.94 11.70 -29.50
N LEU A 357 25.34 10.78 -30.37
CA LEU A 357 26.54 9.98 -30.18
C LEU A 357 27.72 10.68 -30.88
N ILE A 358 28.79 10.93 -30.13
CA ILE A 358 30.10 11.27 -30.72
C ILE A 358 30.98 10.03 -30.68
N VAL A 359 32.00 9.97 -31.54
CA VAL A 359 32.95 8.86 -31.57
C VAL A 359 34.35 9.34 -31.21
N THR A 360 35.01 8.57 -30.36
CA THR A 360 36.42 8.73 -30.00
C THR A 360 37.18 7.44 -30.26
N ASP A 361 38.50 7.50 -30.37
CA ASP A 361 39.30 6.29 -30.22
C ASP A 361 39.44 5.89 -28.73
N VAL A 362 40.12 4.77 -28.48
CA VAL A 362 40.38 4.26 -27.11
C VAL A 362 41.22 5.20 -26.25
N ALA A 363 41.97 6.15 -26.85
CA ALA A 363 42.71 7.18 -26.13
C ALA A 363 41.85 8.40 -25.78
N GLY A 364 40.61 8.45 -26.28
CA GLY A 364 39.69 9.57 -26.09
C GLY A 364 39.83 10.67 -27.13
N GLU A 365 40.63 10.47 -28.18
CA GLU A 365 40.75 11.44 -29.27
C GLU A 365 39.51 11.41 -30.15
N ARG A 366 38.99 12.59 -30.51
CA ARG A 366 37.77 12.70 -31.31
C ARG A 366 37.98 12.22 -32.74
N LEU A 367 37.07 11.39 -33.21
CA LEU A 367 37.02 10.89 -34.58
C LEU A 367 35.92 11.59 -35.39
N THR A 368 36.08 11.57 -36.69
CA THR A 368 35.02 11.83 -37.67
C THR A 368 34.39 10.50 -38.08
N ALA A 369 33.06 10.46 -38.19
CA ALA A 369 32.32 9.30 -38.69
C ALA A 369 31.74 9.62 -40.07
N GLU A 370 32.03 8.76 -41.05
CA GLU A 370 31.48 8.81 -42.40
C GLU A 370 30.49 7.64 -42.53
N LYS A 371 29.21 7.94 -42.80
CA LYS A 371 28.19 6.90 -43.00
C LYS A 371 28.47 6.11 -44.29
N ILE A 372 28.18 4.82 -44.27
CA ILE A 372 28.19 3.94 -45.44
C ILE A 372 26.86 3.23 -45.48
N VAL A 373 26.09 3.42 -46.56
CA VAL A 373 24.83 2.71 -46.81
C VAL A 373 25.00 1.91 -48.09
N GLU A 374 24.70 0.61 -48.02
CA GLU A 374 24.83 -0.33 -49.13
C GLU A 374 23.66 -1.33 -49.14
N THR A 375 23.55 -2.11 -50.20
CA THR A 375 22.57 -3.20 -50.29
C THR A 375 23.26 -4.52 -49.96
N ASP A 376 22.72 -5.27 -49.01
CA ASP A 376 23.25 -6.58 -48.64
C ASP A 376 22.86 -7.69 -49.65
N ASP A 377 23.33 -8.91 -49.41
CA ASP A 377 23.07 -10.06 -50.28
C ASP A 377 21.58 -10.45 -50.38
N ASN A 378 20.73 -9.94 -49.47
CA ASN A 378 19.28 -10.17 -49.47
C ASN A 378 18.50 -9.03 -50.15
N GLY A 379 19.20 -8.01 -50.68
CA GLY A 379 18.56 -6.85 -51.28
C GLY A 379 18.09 -5.82 -50.23
N GLU A 380 18.49 -5.95 -48.97
CA GLU A 380 18.12 -5.03 -47.91
C GLU A 380 19.14 -3.89 -47.77
N SER A 381 18.66 -2.68 -47.48
CA SER A 381 19.55 -1.56 -47.18
C SER A 381 20.20 -1.75 -45.81
N VAL A 382 21.53 -1.75 -45.75
CA VAL A 382 22.31 -1.86 -44.51
C VAL A 382 23.25 -0.67 -44.35
N TRP A 383 23.52 -0.26 -43.11
CA TRP A 383 24.43 0.82 -42.78
C TRP A 383 25.60 0.39 -41.91
N SER A 384 26.73 1.07 -42.07
CA SER A 384 27.90 1.04 -41.20
C SER A 384 28.55 2.43 -41.20
N ALA A 385 29.69 2.58 -40.52
CA ALA A 385 30.45 3.82 -40.55
C ALA A 385 31.95 3.57 -40.69
N ARG A 386 32.64 4.48 -41.38
CA ARG A 386 34.09 4.58 -41.39
C ARG A 386 34.53 5.69 -40.43
N PHE A 387 35.55 5.41 -39.62
CA PHE A 387 36.03 6.35 -38.62
C PHE A 387 37.41 6.88 -38.99
N ARG A 388 37.65 8.19 -38.86
CA ARG A 388 38.93 8.81 -39.18
C ARG A 388 39.39 9.80 -38.13
N ARG A 389 40.69 9.79 -37.83
CA ARG A 389 41.39 10.84 -37.08
C ARG A 389 41.46 12.14 -37.87
N ALA A 390 41.85 13.23 -37.20
CA ALA A 390 42.00 14.55 -37.82
C ALA A 390 43.04 14.58 -38.97
N ASP A 391 44.03 13.69 -38.94
CA ASP A 391 45.04 13.52 -40.00
C ASP A 391 44.57 12.66 -41.19
N GLY A 392 43.34 12.14 -41.14
CA GLY A 392 42.75 11.29 -42.17
C GLY A 392 43.00 9.78 -42.00
N THR A 393 43.77 9.37 -40.97
CA THR A 393 44.03 7.96 -40.68
C THR A 393 42.73 7.24 -40.29
N GLU A 394 42.44 6.12 -40.94
CA GLU A 394 41.28 5.28 -40.64
C GLU A 394 41.47 4.50 -39.34
N VAL A 395 40.43 4.44 -38.51
CA VAL A 395 40.42 3.73 -37.22
C VAL A 395 39.42 2.57 -37.32
N PRO A 396 39.83 1.33 -37.00
CA PRO A 396 38.93 0.18 -37.07
C PRO A 396 37.87 0.26 -35.97
N ALA A 397 36.65 -0.22 -36.25
CA ALA A 397 35.50 -0.07 -35.35
C ALA A 397 35.71 -0.63 -33.93
N ASN A 398 36.49 -1.69 -33.78
CA ASN A 398 36.83 -2.28 -32.47
C ASN A 398 37.76 -1.39 -31.61
N GLU A 399 38.34 -0.33 -32.18
CA GLU A 399 39.12 0.70 -31.46
C GLU A 399 38.31 2.00 -31.26
N VAL A 400 37.01 1.98 -31.57
CA VAL A 400 36.12 3.13 -31.45
C VAL A 400 35.22 3.00 -30.22
N VAL A 401 35.02 4.13 -29.55
CA VAL A 401 34.09 4.31 -28.45
C VAL A 401 33.09 5.40 -28.81
N GLY A 402 31.82 5.04 -28.89
CA GLY A 402 30.71 5.97 -28.92
C GLY A 402 30.46 6.56 -27.53
N ARG A 403 30.24 7.87 -27.45
CA ARG A 403 29.96 8.59 -26.22
C ARG A 403 28.71 9.43 -26.38
N ALA A 404 27.72 9.22 -25.53
CA ALA A 404 26.49 10.02 -25.53
C ALA A 404 26.78 11.42 -24.98
N VAL A 405 26.37 12.45 -25.74
CA VAL A 405 26.46 13.85 -25.31
C VAL A 405 25.11 14.53 -25.37
N ASP A 406 24.92 15.52 -24.50
CA ASP A 406 23.72 16.36 -24.49
C ASP A 406 23.73 17.42 -25.62
N ALA A 407 22.69 18.25 -25.65
CA ALA A 407 22.56 19.36 -26.62
C ALA A 407 23.69 20.40 -26.55
N ARG A 408 24.41 20.48 -25.42
CA ARG A 408 25.56 21.37 -25.20
C ARG A 408 26.89 20.68 -25.52
N GLY A 409 26.87 19.39 -25.85
CA GLY A 409 28.05 18.57 -26.10
C GLY A 409 28.73 18.07 -24.83
N GLN A 410 28.08 18.13 -23.67
CA GLN A 410 28.58 17.56 -22.42
C GLN A 410 28.37 16.05 -22.40
N LEU A 411 29.39 15.32 -21.93
CA LEU A 411 29.34 13.86 -21.78
C LEU A 411 28.30 13.47 -20.73
N LYS A 412 27.45 12.49 -21.06
CA LYS A 412 26.40 11.98 -20.16
C LYS A 412 26.79 10.71 -19.42
N GLY A 413 27.65 9.90 -20.02
CA GLY A 413 28.19 8.67 -19.44
C GLY A 413 29.35 8.92 -18.47
N ASP A 414 29.91 7.85 -17.92
CA ASP A 414 31.05 7.93 -17.00
C ASP A 414 32.41 8.03 -17.73
N GLY A 415 32.37 8.01 -19.07
CA GLY A 415 33.53 8.05 -19.94
C GLY A 415 34.21 6.70 -20.13
N ARG A 416 33.63 5.62 -19.63
CA ARG A 416 34.14 4.24 -19.70
C ARG A 416 33.18 3.38 -20.51
N THR A 417 33.68 2.21 -20.92
CA THR A 417 32.87 1.18 -21.56
C THR A 417 33.14 -0.15 -20.89
N GLY A 418 32.09 -0.84 -20.50
CA GLY A 418 32.17 -2.12 -19.79
C GLY A 418 30.98 -2.40 -18.88
N GLY A 419 30.12 -1.40 -18.68
CA GLY A 419 28.81 -1.56 -18.06
C GLY A 419 27.97 -2.58 -18.81
N GLN A 420 27.17 -3.30 -18.04
CA GLN A 420 26.17 -4.22 -18.56
C GLN A 420 24.90 -4.00 -17.76
N VAL A 421 23.79 -3.83 -18.46
CA VAL A 421 22.48 -3.80 -17.82
C VAL A 421 21.73 -5.04 -18.21
N ASN A 422 21.44 -5.84 -17.21
CA ASN A 422 20.60 -6.99 -17.36
C ASN A 422 19.14 -6.52 -17.32
N MET A 423 18.46 -6.62 -18.46
CA MET A 423 17.05 -6.22 -18.57
C MET A 423 16.09 -7.37 -18.26
N TRP A 424 16.56 -8.50 -17.74
CA TRP A 424 15.63 -9.59 -17.41
C TRP A 424 14.56 -8.99 -16.49
N TRP A 425 13.29 -9.36 -16.75
CA TRP A 425 12.20 -9.13 -15.80
C TRP A 425 11.58 -7.72 -15.68
N TRP A 426 11.66 -6.84 -16.70
CA TRP A 426 10.89 -5.59 -16.65
C TRP A 426 9.38 -5.85 -16.83
N GLY A 427 8.59 -5.66 -15.76
CA GLY A 427 7.15 -5.42 -15.75
C GLY A 427 6.20 -6.57 -16.17
N PHE A 428 6.68 -7.61 -16.88
CA PHE A 428 5.80 -8.71 -17.31
C PHE A 428 5.43 -9.68 -16.20
N CYS A 429 6.27 -9.88 -15.18
CA CYS A 429 5.92 -10.67 -14.00
C CYS A 429 4.76 -10.02 -13.23
N ASP A 430 4.82 -8.70 -13.05
CA ASP A 430 3.77 -7.90 -12.43
C ASP A 430 2.51 -7.90 -13.29
N ARG A 431 2.63 -7.74 -14.61
CA ARG A 431 1.48 -7.80 -15.52
C ARG A 431 0.82 -9.18 -15.55
N ASN A 432 1.60 -10.26 -15.62
CA ASN A 432 1.07 -11.64 -15.54
C ASN A 432 0.39 -11.89 -14.18
N THR A 433 0.99 -11.41 -13.09
CA THR A 433 0.42 -11.50 -11.75
C THR A 433 -0.86 -10.68 -11.64
N ALA A 434 -0.87 -9.44 -12.17
CA ALA A 434 -2.00 -8.52 -12.15
C ALA A 434 -3.16 -9.08 -12.97
N GLN A 435 -2.88 -9.55 -14.18
CA GLN A 435 -3.86 -10.20 -15.04
C GLN A 435 -4.51 -11.36 -14.30
N ARG A 436 -3.73 -12.32 -13.77
CA ARG A 436 -4.30 -13.46 -13.06
C ARG A 436 -5.10 -13.04 -11.82
N LEU A 437 -4.54 -12.14 -11.02
CA LEU A 437 -5.19 -11.60 -9.82
C LEU A 437 -6.52 -10.93 -10.15
N TYR A 438 -6.55 -10.06 -11.16
CA TYR A 438 -7.74 -9.29 -11.51
C TYR A 438 -8.78 -10.14 -12.23
N LYS A 439 -8.35 -11.14 -13.03
CA LYS A 439 -9.28 -12.15 -13.58
C LYS A 439 -9.98 -12.92 -12.48
N ALA A 440 -9.23 -13.38 -11.47
CA ALA A 440 -9.82 -14.05 -10.31
C ALA A 440 -10.76 -13.11 -9.55
N LYS A 441 -10.27 -11.91 -9.22
CA LYS A 441 -10.98 -10.94 -8.38
C LYS A 441 -12.29 -10.43 -8.99
N PHE A 442 -12.28 -10.11 -10.28
CA PHE A 442 -13.47 -9.61 -10.99
C PHE A 442 -14.24 -10.72 -11.71
N GLU A 443 -13.81 -11.97 -11.56
CA GLU A 443 -14.38 -13.15 -12.21
C GLU A 443 -14.57 -12.91 -13.73
N VAL A 444 -13.51 -12.41 -14.37
CA VAL A 444 -13.50 -12.13 -15.82
C VAL A 444 -13.46 -13.47 -16.56
N PRO A 445 -14.51 -13.82 -17.32
CA PRO A 445 -14.60 -15.13 -17.96
C PRO A 445 -13.58 -15.28 -19.08
N GLN A 446 -13.19 -16.53 -19.36
CA GLN A 446 -12.49 -16.90 -20.57
C GLN A 446 -13.39 -16.71 -21.78
N LEU A 447 -12.79 -16.42 -22.94
CA LEU A 447 -13.49 -16.50 -24.20
C LEU A 447 -13.79 -17.97 -24.52
N ASP A 448 -15.05 -18.28 -24.78
CA ASP A 448 -15.53 -19.65 -25.00
C ASP A 448 -15.89 -19.93 -26.46
N VAL A 449 -15.57 -19.00 -27.36
CA VAL A 449 -15.76 -19.13 -28.81
C VAL A 449 -14.44 -19.39 -29.54
N PRO A 450 -14.42 -20.28 -30.55
CA PRO A 450 -13.19 -20.58 -31.30
C PRO A 450 -12.73 -19.42 -32.21
N VAL A 451 -13.66 -18.57 -32.63
CA VAL A 451 -13.42 -17.38 -33.46
C VAL A 451 -14.33 -16.27 -32.98
N VAL A 452 -13.75 -15.13 -32.63
CA VAL A 452 -14.46 -13.92 -32.23
C VAL A 452 -14.69 -13.05 -33.46
N LYS A 453 -15.93 -12.64 -33.67
CA LYS A 453 -16.31 -11.71 -34.75
C LYS A 453 -16.44 -10.32 -34.19
N VAL A 454 -15.77 -9.35 -34.80
CA VAL A 454 -15.81 -7.94 -34.39
C VAL A 454 -16.15 -7.07 -35.58
N ARG A 455 -17.10 -6.16 -35.41
CA ARG A 455 -17.43 -5.15 -36.43
C ARG A 455 -16.34 -4.07 -36.46
N ALA A 456 -15.83 -3.75 -37.64
CA ALA A 456 -14.85 -2.70 -37.87
C ALA A 456 -15.31 -1.85 -39.07
N GLY A 457 -16.02 -0.76 -38.80
CA GLY A 457 -16.73 0.00 -39.84
C GLY A 457 -17.85 -0.85 -40.45
N ASP A 458 -17.88 -0.94 -41.78
CA ASP A 458 -18.85 -1.75 -42.52
C ASP A 458 -18.44 -3.24 -42.62
N ASP A 459 -17.22 -3.57 -42.20
CA ASP A 459 -16.66 -4.93 -42.28
C ASP A 459 -16.81 -5.71 -40.97
N THR A 460 -16.66 -7.03 -41.07
CA THR A 460 -16.51 -7.94 -39.92
C THR A 460 -15.14 -8.60 -39.95
N LEU A 461 -14.38 -8.47 -38.87
CA LEU A 461 -13.10 -9.13 -38.68
C LEU A 461 -13.29 -10.41 -37.85
N GLU A 462 -12.64 -11.49 -38.30
CA GLU A 462 -12.59 -12.75 -37.60
C GLU A 462 -11.23 -12.91 -36.93
N ILE A 463 -11.23 -13.09 -35.61
CA ILE A 463 -10.03 -13.20 -34.76
C ILE A 463 -10.07 -14.58 -34.08
N PRO A 464 -9.04 -15.43 -34.22
CA PRO A 464 -8.97 -16.70 -33.49
C PRO A 464 -9.14 -16.48 -31.99
N GLY A 465 -9.91 -17.35 -31.31
CA GLY A 465 -10.21 -17.20 -29.89
C GLY A 465 -8.96 -17.12 -29.01
N VAL A 466 -7.90 -17.86 -29.37
CA VAL A 466 -6.61 -17.82 -28.67
C VAL A 466 -5.91 -16.46 -28.77
N ASP A 467 -5.94 -15.82 -29.94
CA ASP A 467 -5.33 -14.51 -30.15
C ASP A 467 -6.17 -13.41 -29.48
N ALA A 468 -7.50 -13.53 -29.57
CA ALA A 468 -8.43 -12.66 -28.87
C ALA A 468 -8.25 -12.72 -27.34
N GLN A 469 -8.05 -13.91 -26.78
CA GLN A 469 -7.79 -14.07 -25.35
C GLN A 469 -6.48 -13.40 -24.93
N GLN A 470 -5.41 -13.53 -25.73
CA GLN A 470 -4.13 -12.87 -25.48
C GLN A 470 -4.27 -11.33 -25.47
N LEU A 471 -5.03 -10.78 -26.43
CA LEU A 471 -5.30 -9.34 -26.52
C LEU A 471 -6.10 -8.78 -25.34
N ILE A 472 -7.01 -9.57 -24.75
CA ILE A 472 -7.72 -9.16 -23.53
C ILE A 472 -6.78 -9.26 -22.34
N ASP A 473 -6.15 -10.41 -22.15
CA ASP A 473 -5.36 -10.72 -20.96
C ASP A 473 -4.21 -9.73 -20.75
N VAL A 474 -3.57 -9.26 -21.82
CA VAL A 474 -2.47 -8.28 -21.72
C VAL A 474 -2.90 -6.92 -21.16
N ASP A 475 -4.18 -6.58 -21.31
CA ASP A 475 -4.74 -5.27 -20.97
C ASP A 475 -5.61 -5.27 -19.71
N ILE A 476 -5.95 -6.44 -19.16
CA ILE A 476 -6.69 -6.55 -17.89
C ILE A 476 -6.09 -5.70 -16.77
N PRO A 477 -4.75 -5.63 -16.59
CA PRO A 477 -4.14 -4.75 -15.58
C PRO A 477 -4.50 -3.27 -15.74
N ASP A 478 -4.72 -2.80 -16.97
CA ASP A 478 -5.06 -1.39 -17.28
C ASP A 478 -6.57 -1.10 -17.14
N VAL A 479 -7.40 -2.14 -17.28
CA VAL A 479 -8.86 -2.03 -17.12
C VAL A 479 -9.25 -1.96 -15.65
N ALA A 480 -8.44 -2.49 -14.73
CA ALA A 480 -8.64 -2.31 -13.30
C ALA A 480 -8.41 -0.83 -12.91
N ALA A 481 -9.49 -0.10 -12.58
CA ALA A 481 -9.47 1.36 -12.50
C ALA A 481 -8.62 1.94 -11.36
N HIS A 482 -8.46 1.19 -10.26
CA HIS A 482 -7.78 1.67 -9.06
C HIS A 482 -6.85 0.60 -8.51
N GLY A 483 -5.56 0.91 -8.46
CA GLY A 483 -4.58 0.11 -7.73
C GLY A 483 -4.67 0.43 -6.24
N ASN A 484 -4.77 -0.62 -5.43
CA ASN A 484 -4.80 -0.51 -3.97
C ASN A 484 -3.55 -1.18 -3.40
N PHE A 485 -2.83 -0.46 -2.54
CA PHE A 485 -1.55 -0.90 -1.96
C PHE A 485 -1.65 -0.88 -0.44
N CYS A 486 -0.95 -1.80 0.23
CA CYS A 486 -0.79 -1.81 1.68
C CYS A 486 0.59 -2.31 2.08
N GLY A 487 1.17 -1.67 3.09
CA GLY A 487 2.52 -1.94 3.54
C GLY A 487 3.55 -1.32 2.61
N PHE A 488 4.54 -0.70 3.25
CA PHE A 488 5.71 -0.18 2.60
C PHE A 488 6.88 -0.50 3.54
N ARG A 489 7.31 -1.77 3.57
CA ARG A 489 8.52 -2.12 4.31
C ARG A 489 9.67 -1.39 3.64
N PHE A 490 10.13 -0.37 4.32
CA PHE A 490 11.34 0.33 4.01
C PHE A 490 12.12 0.30 5.31
N ASN A 491 13.18 -0.48 5.31
CA ASN A 491 14.04 -0.66 6.47
C ASN A 491 14.48 0.73 6.93
N ASN A 492 14.57 0.85 8.24
CA ASN A 492 14.80 2.08 8.99
C ASN A 492 16.24 2.65 8.78
N GLU A 493 16.82 2.45 7.60
CA GLU A 493 18.16 2.86 7.23
C GLU A 493 18.22 4.37 6.98
N PRO A 494 19.27 5.06 7.45
CA PRO A 494 19.48 6.46 7.13
C PRO A 494 19.58 6.66 5.61
N GLN A 495 18.89 7.66 5.07
CA GLN A 495 19.03 8.00 3.66
C GLN A 495 20.44 8.55 3.37
N GLN A 496 20.92 8.36 2.14
CA GLN A 496 22.05 9.07 1.58
C GLN A 496 21.55 10.33 0.86
N ILE A 497 21.81 11.49 1.45
CA ILE A 497 21.59 12.78 0.82
C ILE A 497 22.86 13.13 0.04
N VAL A 498 22.77 13.08 -1.28
CA VAL A 498 23.82 13.51 -2.21
C VAL A 498 23.61 14.98 -2.52
N LEU A 499 24.65 15.79 -2.32
CA LEU A 499 24.65 17.21 -2.65
C LEU A 499 25.19 17.44 -4.06
N LYS A 500 24.86 18.59 -4.66
CA LYS A 500 25.33 19.00 -6.00
C LYS A 500 26.85 19.13 -6.10
N ASP A 501 27.52 19.34 -4.98
CA ASP A 501 28.99 19.36 -4.88
C ASP A 501 29.62 17.96 -4.76
N GLY A 502 28.80 16.90 -4.76
CA GLY A 502 29.21 15.51 -4.66
C GLY A 502 29.38 14.99 -3.23
N ARG A 503 29.23 15.83 -2.19
CA ARG A 503 29.23 15.36 -0.81
C ARG A 503 28.02 14.47 -0.54
N ARG A 504 28.20 13.52 0.37
CA ARG A 504 27.14 12.61 0.84
C ARG A 504 26.96 12.78 2.34
N ILE A 505 25.72 13.00 2.75
CA ILE A 505 25.32 13.04 4.15
C ILE A 505 24.44 11.81 4.39
N THR A 506 24.75 11.06 5.44
CA THR A 506 23.94 9.91 5.85
C THR A 506 23.10 10.33 7.04
N GLY A 507 21.78 10.32 6.89
CA GLY A 507 20.86 10.79 7.92
C GLY A 507 19.41 10.73 7.48
N ARG A 508 18.51 11.06 8.40
CA ARG A 508 17.07 11.01 8.17
C ARG A 508 16.53 12.35 7.74
N VAL A 509 15.75 12.35 6.67
CA VAL A 509 15.01 13.52 6.23
C VAL A 509 13.58 13.41 6.74
N ALA A 510 12.99 14.51 7.22
CA ALA A 510 11.63 14.52 7.71
C ALA A 510 10.62 14.07 6.61
N PRO A 511 9.63 13.21 6.91
CA PRO A 511 8.69 12.67 5.92
C PRO A 511 7.96 13.71 5.08
N GLU A 512 7.73 14.91 5.64
CA GLU A 512 7.05 16.01 4.98
C GLU A 512 7.81 16.55 3.77
N VAL A 513 9.15 16.52 3.83
CA VAL A 513 10.03 16.86 2.71
C VAL A 513 9.98 15.77 1.65
N LEU A 514 9.95 14.50 2.06
CA LEU A 514 9.90 13.37 1.14
C LEU A 514 8.59 13.36 0.34
N ALA A 515 7.49 13.76 0.98
CA ALA A 515 6.18 13.88 0.35
C ALA A 515 6.11 14.99 -0.71
N SER A 516 6.92 16.05 -0.59
CA SER A 516 6.91 17.20 -1.52
C SER A 516 7.69 16.95 -2.81
N ILE A 517 8.50 15.88 -2.87
CA ILE A 517 9.38 15.61 -4.02
C ILE A 517 8.65 14.79 -5.10
N PRO A 518 8.42 15.37 -6.30
CA PRO A 518 7.62 14.74 -7.35
C PRO A 518 8.42 13.86 -8.33
N SER A 519 9.76 13.79 -8.18
CA SER A 519 10.65 12.95 -9.00
C SER A 519 11.14 11.78 -8.16
N ARG A 520 10.52 10.61 -8.36
CA ARG A 520 10.81 9.38 -7.63
C ARG A 520 11.22 8.32 -8.62
N GLN A 521 12.41 7.74 -8.44
CA GLN A 521 12.90 6.65 -9.27
C GLN A 521 13.33 5.49 -8.38
N ARG A 522 12.82 4.29 -8.65
CA ARG A 522 13.30 3.07 -8.00
C ARG A 522 14.67 2.71 -8.59
N LEU A 523 15.69 2.56 -7.76
CA LEU A 523 17.03 2.18 -8.22
C LEU A 523 17.22 0.65 -8.17
N SER A 524 16.87 0.02 -7.05
CA SER A 524 17.00 -1.42 -6.82
C SER A 524 16.31 -1.83 -5.51
N ALA A 525 15.73 -3.04 -5.43
CA ALA A 525 15.07 -3.55 -4.22
C ALA A 525 14.17 -2.47 -3.58
N ASP A 526 14.45 -2.09 -2.33
CA ASP A 526 13.67 -1.13 -1.54
C ASP A 526 14.23 0.31 -1.59
N VAL A 527 15.26 0.55 -2.41
CA VAL A 527 15.97 1.84 -2.49
C VAL A 527 15.32 2.75 -3.53
N MET A 528 14.82 3.89 -3.05
CA MET A 528 14.28 4.96 -3.88
C MET A 528 15.28 6.11 -4.00
N SER A 529 15.39 6.68 -5.19
CA SER A 529 16.04 7.96 -5.44
C SER A 529 15.00 9.05 -5.62
N LEU A 530 15.13 10.10 -4.82
CA LEU A 530 14.44 11.37 -4.99
C LEU A 530 15.42 12.36 -5.58
N ARG A 531 15.18 12.86 -6.80
CA ARG A 531 16.10 13.81 -7.44
C ARG A 531 15.57 15.24 -7.37
N ASN A 532 16.44 16.18 -7.05
CA ASN A 532 16.19 17.60 -7.18
C ASN A 532 16.41 17.99 -8.66
N THR A 533 15.36 18.47 -9.32
CA THR A 533 15.45 18.89 -10.73
C THR A 533 14.87 20.28 -10.89
N ASP A 534 15.19 20.97 -11.99
CA ASP A 534 14.61 22.30 -12.24
C ASP A 534 13.10 22.24 -12.52
N GLU A 535 12.61 21.15 -13.14
CA GLU A 535 11.18 20.91 -13.42
C GLU A 535 10.40 20.49 -12.17
N LYS A 536 11.07 19.81 -11.25
CA LYS A 536 10.51 19.25 -10.01
C LYS A 536 11.50 19.48 -8.87
N PRO A 537 11.61 20.73 -8.39
CA PRO A 537 12.59 21.11 -7.40
C PRO A 537 12.22 20.59 -6.03
N MET A 538 13.25 20.22 -5.27
CA MET A 538 13.11 19.81 -3.90
C MET A 538 12.74 21.02 -3.03
N ILE A 539 11.70 20.84 -2.21
CA ILE A 539 11.16 21.89 -1.33
C ILE A 539 11.23 21.37 0.10
N GLY A 540 12.03 22.05 0.92
CA GLY A 540 12.20 21.82 2.35
C GLY A 540 11.28 22.69 3.20
N SER A 541 11.81 23.13 4.34
CA SER A 541 11.11 23.96 5.32
C SER A 541 11.91 25.23 5.65
N VAL A 542 11.20 26.26 6.07
CA VAL A 542 11.76 27.50 6.58
C VAL A 542 11.62 27.53 8.10
N GLU A 543 12.74 27.59 8.81
CA GLU A 543 12.77 27.74 10.28
C GLU A 543 12.68 29.22 10.68
N MET A 544 11.75 29.53 11.58
CA MET A 544 11.54 30.87 12.14
C MET A 544 11.58 30.86 13.67
N MET A 545 12.17 31.88 14.26
CA MET A 545 12.03 32.15 15.69
C MET A 545 10.84 33.09 15.92
N VAL A 546 9.79 32.58 16.55
CA VAL A 546 8.56 33.30 16.87
C VAL A 546 8.38 33.31 18.38
N GLY A 547 8.46 34.50 19.00
CA GLY A 547 8.29 34.62 20.45
C GLY A 547 9.30 33.83 21.28
N GLY A 548 10.51 33.57 20.75
CA GLY A 548 11.56 32.80 21.42
C GLY A 548 11.51 31.28 21.20
N MET A 549 10.52 30.77 20.45
CA MET A 549 10.44 29.36 20.04
C MET A 549 10.77 29.21 18.55
N SER A 550 11.41 28.10 18.16
CA SER A 550 11.62 27.74 16.75
C SER A 550 10.35 27.11 16.20
N GLU A 551 9.92 27.55 15.03
CA GLU A 551 8.77 27.06 14.28
C GLU A 551 9.22 26.73 12.85
N SER A 552 8.93 25.50 12.41
CA SER A 552 9.27 25.02 11.07
C SER A 552 8.06 25.17 10.14
N LEU A 553 8.22 25.92 9.06
CA LEU A 553 7.16 26.20 8.09
C LEU A 553 7.46 25.48 6.77
N PRO A 554 6.62 24.56 6.28
CA PRO A 554 6.83 23.91 4.99
C PRO A 554 6.90 24.95 3.87
N ALA A 555 7.99 24.97 3.09
CA ALA A 555 8.18 26.01 2.09
C ALA A 555 7.15 25.91 0.94
N ALA A 556 6.58 24.72 0.74
CA ALA A 556 5.49 24.49 -0.21
C ALA A 556 4.19 25.24 0.13
N ASN A 557 4.00 25.64 1.40
CA ASN A 557 2.82 26.39 1.84
C ASN A 557 3.05 27.90 1.83
N ILE A 558 4.27 28.36 1.52
CA ILE A 558 4.62 29.79 1.53
C ILE A 558 4.21 30.40 0.20
N THR A 559 3.38 31.45 0.24
CA THR A 559 3.04 32.25 -0.95
C THR A 559 4.00 33.42 -1.14
N SER A 560 4.48 34.01 -0.04
CA SER A 560 5.48 35.07 -0.07
C SER A 560 6.13 35.27 1.30
N MET A 561 7.27 35.94 1.31
CA MET A 561 7.99 36.37 2.51
C MET A 561 8.36 37.84 2.35
N GLU A 562 8.14 38.62 3.40
CA GLU A 562 8.55 40.03 3.49
C GLU A 562 9.63 40.17 4.55
N ARG A 563 10.77 40.78 4.21
CA ARG A 563 11.81 41.17 5.15
C ARG A 563 11.84 42.69 5.29
N GLU A 564 11.66 43.17 6.51
CA GLU A 564 11.83 44.59 6.85
C GLU A 564 13.32 44.93 6.89
N GLU A 565 13.80 45.84 6.03
CA GLU A 565 15.25 46.14 5.93
C GLU A 565 15.78 46.86 7.17
N SER A 566 14.90 47.59 7.88
CA SER A 566 15.27 48.35 9.07
C SER A 566 15.45 47.48 10.32
N THR A 567 14.75 46.35 10.41
CA THR A 567 14.74 45.47 11.60
C THR A 567 15.23 44.05 11.34
N GLY A 568 15.30 43.62 10.08
CA GLY A 568 15.56 42.23 9.69
C GLY A 568 14.42 41.26 10.01
N GLU A 569 13.28 41.76 10.49
CA GLU A 569 12.12 40.96 10.84
C GLU A 569 11.44 40.42 9.57
N VAL A 570 11.05 39.15 9.61
CA VAL A 570 10.46 38.45 8.48
C VAL A 570 9.00 38.12 8.76
N THR A 571 8.14 38.41 7.79
CA THR A 571 6.73 37.96 7.75
C THR A 571 6.57 36.96 6.62
N VAL A 572 6.12 35.76 6.92
CA VAL A 572 5.85 34.67 5.98
C VAL A 572 4.34 34.56 5.79
N HIS A 573 3.89 34.60 4.54
CA HIS A 573 2.49 34.45 4.16
C HIS A 573 2.26 33.03 3.65
N LEU A 574 1.19 32.38 4.11
CA LEU A 574 0.89 30.99 3.82
C LEU A 574 -0.45 30.85 3.07
N ASP A 575 -0.56 29.93 2.10
CA ASP A 575 -1.84 29.57 1.45
C ASP A 575 -2.56 28.40 2.14
N ARG A 576 -1.83 27.66 2.99
CA ARG A 576 -2.28 26.46 3.70
C ARG A 576 -1.73 26.47 5.12
N GLY A 577 -2.58 26.15 6.09
CA GLY A 577 -2.20 26.14 7.50
C GLY A 577 -3.32 26.66 8.39
N TRP A 578 -3.02 26.86 9.68
CA TRP A 578 -3.96 27.40 10.66
C TRP A 578 -3.84 28.92 10.82
N ARG A 579 -2.81 29.53 10.23
CA ARG A 579 -2.59 30.97 10.11
C ARG A 579 -2.21 31.31 8.68
N ASP A 580 -2.65 32.47 8.23
CA ASP A 580 -2.31 33.01 6.91
C ASP A 580 -0.97 33.74 6.94
N THR A 581 -0.47 34.10 8.14
CA THR A 581 0.82 34.79 8.33
C THR A 581 1.56 34.35 9.59
N VAL A 582 2.89 34.31 9.50
CA VAL A 582 3.81 34.06 10.62
C VAL A 582 4.88 35.13 10.62
N LYS A 583 5.17 35.73 11.79
CA LYS A 583 6.08 36.87 11.91
C LYS A 583 7.16 36.60 12.97
N GLY A 584 8.43 36.81 12.62
CA GLY A 584 9.55 36.48 13.49
C GLY A 584 10.93 36.66 12.86
N VAL A 585 11.94 36.02 13.45
CA VAL A 585 13.32 36.06 12.94
C VAL A 585 13.61 34.78 12.15
N LEU A 586 13.91 34.93 10.87
CA LEU A 586 14.24 33.81 9.99
C LEU A 586 15.59 33.18 10.36
N LYS A 587 15.64 31.84 10.40
CA LYS A 587 16.87 31.05 10.63
C LYS A 587 17.38 30.37 9.36
N THR A 588 16.48 29.96 8.49
CA THR A 588 16.80 29.35 7.20
C THR A 588 17.33 30.38 6.21
N GLU A 589 18.35 30.02 5.44
CA GLU A 589 18.80 30.85 4.32
C GLU A 589 17.78 30.80 3.19
N VAL A 590 17.38 31.97 2.69
CA VAL A 590 16.48 32.10 1.54
C VAL A 590 17.07 33.12 0.57
N PRO A 591 16.78 33.01 -0.75
CA PRO A 591 17.44 33.80 -1.77
C PRO A 591 16.88 35.24 -1.84
N TRP A 592 17.06 36.03 -0.78
CA TRP A 592 16.57 37.41 -0.70
C TRP A 592 17.01 38.30 -1.86
N ALA A 593 18.14 38.00 -2.49
CA ALA A 593 18.62 38.70 -3.69
C ALA A 593 17.67 38.59 -4.89
N GLN A 594 16.74 37.63 -4.91
CA GLN A 594 15.72 37.47 -5.94
C GLN A 594 14.42 38.24 -5.63
N GLY A 595 14.32 38.82 -4.43
CA GLY A 595 13.17 39.57 -3.96
C GLY A 595 13.10 40.98 -4.55
N GLU A 596 11.89 41.53 -4.57
CA GLU A 596 11.65 42.92 -4.99
C GLU A 596 11.66 43.84 -3.77
N THR A 597 12.47 44.89 -3.81
CA THR A 597 12.45 45.92 -2.76
C THR A 597 11.34 46.93 -3.04
N ARG A 598 10.39 47.06 -2.11
CA ARG A 598 9.32 48.06 -2.14
C ARG A 598 9.10 48.62 -0.74
N GLU A 599 9.02 49.94 -0.63
CA GLU A 599 8.66 50.63 0.62
C GLU A 599 9.51 50.24 1.85
N GLY A 600 10.82 49.99 1.66
CA GLY A 600 11.72 49.60 2.76
C GLY A 600 11.68 48.11 3.13
N LYS A 601 10.94 47.30 2.38
CA LYS A 601 10.86 45.84 2.55
C LYS A 601 11.38 45.12 1.32
N THR A 602 12.02 43.98 1.53
CA THR A 602 12.33 43.02 0.45
C THR A 602 11.29 41.92 0.45
N ILE A 603 10.60 41.76 -0.68
CA ILE A 603 9.49 40.82 -0.83
C ILE A 603 9.93 39.68 -1.76
N LEU A 604 9.96 38.47 -1.24
CA LEU A 604 10.19 37.24 -2.00
C LEU A 604 8.84 36.57 -2.24
N LYS A 605 8.43 36.40 -3.50
CA LYS A 605 7.18 35.71 -3.83
C LYS A 605 7.49 34.28 -4.26
N GLN A 606 6.66 33.34 -3.82
CA GLN A 606 6.70 31.97 -4.30
C GLN A 606 6.07 31.95 -5.70
N THR A 607 6.88 31.74 -6.72
CA THR A 607 6.45 31.58 -8.11
C THR A 607 7.23 30.44 -8.75
N ASP A 608 6.74 29.89 -9.85
CA ASP A 608 7.39 28.78 -10.56
C ASP A 608 8.84 29.12 -10.97
N ASP A 609 9.13 30.40 -11.22
CA ASP A 609 10.45 30.92 -11.59
C ASP A 609 11.34 31.36 -10.40
N LYS A 610 10.76 31.56 -9.20
CA LYS A 610 11.46 32.07 -8.01
C LYS A 610 11.05 31.32 -6.75
N LEU A 611 11.42 30.04 -6.71
CA LEU A 611 11.02 29.16 -5.62
C LEU A 611 11.80 29.42 -4.33
N ILE A 612 11.05 29.67 -3.28
CA ILE A 612 11.43 29.57 -1.89
C ILE A 612 11.53 28.07 -1.57
N ARG A 613 12.76 27.55 -1.58
CA ARG A 613 13.01 26.12 -1.39
C ARG A 613 13.25 25.72 0.07
N GLY A 614 13.70 26.64 0.93
CA GLY A 614 14.02 26.35 2.33
C GLY A 614 15.19 25.36 2.52
N ASP A 615 15.33 24.85 3.74
CA ASP A 615 16.34 23.87 4.13
C ASP A 615 15.72 22.48 4.37
N LEU A 616 16.53 21.45 4.17
CA LEU A 616 16.28 20.12 4.69
C LEU A 616 16.92 19.98 6.06
N ALA A 617 16.12 19.64 7.06
CA ALA A 617 16.63 19.17 8.33
C ALA A 617 16.96 17.67 8.22
N ILE A 618 18.24 17.34 8.40
CA ILE A 618 18.76 15.98 8.34
C ILE A 618 19.15 15.55 9.76
N ASP A 619 18.48 14.55 10.31
CA ASP A 619 18.88 13.94 11.58
C ASP A 619 19.97 12.89 11.33
N THR A 620 21.19 13.19 11.75
CA THR A 620 22.37 12.32 11.58
C THR A 620 22.50 11.26 12.68
N GLY A 621 21.50 11.15 13.58
CA GLY A 621 21.46 10.16 14.66
C GLY A 621 22.36 10.48 15.87
N ARG A 622 23.02 11.64 15.89
CA ARG A 622 23.91 12.10 16.99
C ARG A 622 23.27 13.13 17.92
N GLY A 623 21.95 13.32 17.84
CA GLY A 623 21.24 14.39 18.55
C GLY A 623 21.47 15.78 17.95
N THR A 624 22.05 15.86 16.74
CA THR A 624 22.30 17.10 16.00
C THR A 624 21.60 17.03 14.64
N LYS A 625 20.78 18.04 14.34
CA LYS A 625 20.22 18.25 13.01
C LYS A 625 21.24 19.01 12.15
N GLU A 626 21.55 18.46 10.98
CA GLU A 626 22.27 19.18 9.93
C GLU A 626 21.25 19.83 9.00
N TYR A 627 21.43 21.10 8.69
CA TYR A 627 20.54 21.83 7.79
C TYR A 627 21.24 22.03 6.46
N VAL A 628 20.60 21.59 5.38
CA VAL A 628 21.14 21.69 4.02
C VAL A 628 20.14 22.44 3.17
N PRO A 629 20.52 23.50 2.44
CA PRO A 629 19.60 24.15 1.52
C PRO A 629 19.02 23.14 0.52
N ALA A 630 17.69 23.09 0.39
CA ALA A 630 17.04 22.11 -0.49
C ALA A 630 17.45 22.29 -1.96
N GLY A 631 17.90 23.48 -2.34
CA GLY A 631 18.49 23.76 -3.66
C GLY A 631 19.87 23.14 -3.90
N GLU A 632 20.62 22.81 -2.85
CA GLU A 632 21.97 22.21 -2.92
C GLU A 632 21.94 20.68 -2.88
N VAL A 633 20.80 20.08 -2.56
CA VAL A 633 20.61 18.63 -2.65
C VAL A 633 20.51 18.24 -4.11
N ASP A 634 21.29 17.26 -4.55
CA ASP A 634 21.16 16.63 -5.86
C ASP A 634 20.13 15.49 -5.79
N SER A 635 20.31 14.59 -4.84
CA SER A 635 19.39 13.47 -4.64
C SER A 635 19.34 12.99 -3.18
N ILE A 636 18.23 12.36 -2.81
CA ILE A 636 18.09 11.59 -1.58
C ILE A 636 17.89 10.14 -2.01
N VAL A 637 18.76 9.24 -1.57
CA VAL A 637 18.76 7.83 -1.94
C VAL A 637 18.62 7.00 -0.68
N GLY A 638 17.58 6.20 -0.58
CA GLY A 638 17.41 5.30 0.56
C GLY A 638 16.02 4.69 0.61
N GLU A 639 15.82 3.88 1.63
CA GLU A 639 14.54 3.28 1.95
C GLU A 639 13.67 4.31 2.70
N MET A 640 12.38 4.41 2.36
CA MET A 640 11.47 5.43 2.88
C MET A 640 10.49 4.87 3.91
N GLN A 641 10.87 4.78 5.18
CA GLN A 641 10.11 4.09 6.25
C GLN A 641 8.60 4.38 6.33
N THR A 642 7.80 3.30 6.35
CA THR A 642 6.67 3.07 7.30
C THR A 642 6.56 1.57 7.55
N ASP A 643 7.01 1.08 8.72
CA ASP A 643 6.87 -0.34 9.07
C ASP A 643 5.42 -0.82 8.85
N GLN A 644 5.23 -1.93 8.15
CA GLN A 644 3.90 -2.44 7.81
C GLN A 644 3.16 -2.80 9.10
N ARG A 645 2.05 -2.10 9.41
CA ARG A 645 1.21 -2.45 10.55
C ARG A 645 0.39 -3.69 10.26
N PHE A 646 0.45 -4.63 11.19
CA PHE A 646 -0.25 -5.89 11.06
C PHE A 646 -1.78 -5.71 10.99
N SER A 647 -2.36 -4.79 11.77
CA SER A 647 -3.79 -4.46 11.73
C SER A 647 -4.23 -3.82 10.41
N GLN A 648 -3.41 -2.93 9.84
CA GLN A 648 -3.67 -2.35 8.52
C GLN A 648 -3.62 -3.44 7.45
N TRP A 649 -2.65 -4.36 7.53
CA TRP A 649 -2.58 -5.52 6.64
C TRP A 649 -3.83 -6.39 6.73
N VAL A 650 -4.27 -6.76 7.94
CA VAL A 650 -5.49 -7.55 8.18
C VAL A 650 -6.72 -6.85 7.61
N ALA A 651 -6.88 -5.55 7.91
CA ALA A 651 -7.98 -4.73 7.39
C ALA A 651 -7.95 -4.65 5.85
N TRP A 652 -6.75 -4.50 5.27
CA TRP A 652 -6.56 -4.42 3.85
C TRP A 652 -6.88 -5.75 3.16
N VAL A 653 -6.36 -6.89 3.64
CA VAL A 653 -6.68 -8.22 3.08
C VAL A 653 -8.18 -8.48 3.11
N SER A 654 -8.87 -8.08 4.19
CA SER A 654 -10.33 -8.17 4.28
C SER A 654 -11.03 -7.35 3.18
N ARG A 655 -10.64 -6.08 2.98
CA ARG A 655 -11.15 -5.24 1.87
C ARG A 655 -10.81 -5.78 0.48
N GLN A 656 -9.73 -6.54 0.33
CA GLN A 656 -9.37 -7.17 -0.94
C GLN A 656 -10.04 -8.53 -1.15
N HIS A 657 -10.99 -8.92 -0.29
CA HIS A 657 -11.66 -10.22 -0.32
C HIS A 657 -10.66 -11.39 -0.34
N GLY A 658 -9.58 -11.26 0.43
CA GLY A 658 -8.54 -12.27 0.54
C GLY A 658 -7.62 -12.38 -0.67
N MET A 659 -7.82 -11.66 -1.77
CA MET A 659 -7.03 -11.78 -3.02
C MET A 659 -6.08 -10.60 -3.22
N TYR A 660 -4.78 -10.90 -3.27
CA TYR A 660 -3.75 -9.88 -3.45
C TYR A 660 -2.50 -10.44 -4.13
N ALA A 661 -1.57 -9.57 -4.47
CA ALA A 661 -0.22 -9.94 -4.87
C ALA A 661 0.78 -9.26 -3.96
N SER A 662 1.95 -9.89 -3.82
CA SER A 662 3.00 -9.41 -2.94
C SER A 662 4.35 -9.96 -3.41
N ASP A 663 5.40 -9.19 -3.18
CA ASP A 663 6.78 -9.69 -3.20
C ASP A 663 7.08 -10.22 -1.78
N SER A 664 7.34 -11.52 -1.66
CA SER A 664 7.51 -12.15 -0.33
C SER A 664 8.40 -13.37 -0.41
N VAL A 665 9.71 -13.12 -0.54
CA VAL A 665 10.72 -13.97 0.09
C VAL A 665 11.86 -13.06 0.56
N PRO A 666 12.20 -13.01 1.87
CA PRO A 666 13.34 -12.24 2.42
C PRO A 666 14.75 -12.59 1.85
N SER A 667 14.81 -13.40 0.78
CA SER A 667 16.03 -13.89 0.14
C SER A 667 15.92 -14.00 -1.38
N GLU A 668 14.78 -13.70 -2.00
CA GLU A 668 14.63 -13.70 -3.46
C GLU A 668 14.31 -12.27 -3.92
N VAL A 669 15.20 -11.70 -4.72
CA VAL A 669 15.18 -10.28 -5.13
C VAL A 669 13.94 -9.92 -5.98
N VAL A 670 13.17 -10.90 -6.44
CA VAL A 670 11.98 -10.68 -7.27
C VAL A 670 11.17 -11.98 -7.38
N SER A 671 10.12 -12.14 -6.57
CA SER A 671 9.08 -13.15 -6.81
C SER A 671 7.70 -12.58 -6.49
N ASN A 672 7.24 -11.66 -7.35
CA ASN A 672 5.85 -11.22 -7.37
C ASN A 672 4.95 -12.42 -7.64
N GLY A 673 4.14 -12.78 -6.64
CA GLY A 673 3.19 -13.86 -6.76
C GLY A 673 1.83 -13.45 -6.23
N MET A 674 0.79 -13.89 -6.95
CA MET A 674 -0.57 -13.87 -6.43
C MET A 674 -0.62 -14.69 -5.12
N ARG A 675 -1.34 -14.17 -4.15
CA ARG A 675 -1.63 -14.75 -2.84
C ARG A 675 -3.12 -14.70 -2.63
N TRP A 676 -3.62 -15.66 -1.85
CA TRP A 676 -5.00 -15.69 -1.45
C TRP A 676 -5.12 -16.13 0.00
N VAL A 677 -6.15 -15.63 0.68
CA VAL A 677 -6.58 -16.03 2.01
C VAL A 677 -8.04 -16.38 1.90
N ASN A 678 -8.42 -17.60 2.30
CA ASN A 678 -9.81 -18.03 2.35
C ASN A 678 -10.45 -17.72 3.70
N PHE A 679 -9.64 -17.61 4.76
CA PHE A 679 -10.14 -17.40 6.10
C PHE A 679 -9.17 -16.59 6.96
N ILE A 680 -9.65 -15.57 7.66
CA ILE A 680 -8.91 -14.89 8.72
C ILE A 680 -9.32 -15.51 10.04
N ASP A 681 -8.38 -16.26 10.62
CA ASP A 681 -8.54 -16.89 11.92
C ASP A 681 -8.04 -15.94 13.00
N GLN A 682 -8.80 -15.82 14.09
CA GLN A 682 -8.50 -14.90 15.17
C GLN A 682 -8.90 -15.44 16.53
N GLU A 683 -8.06 -15.20 17.53
CA GLU A 683 -8.17 -15.73 18.88
C GLU A 683 -7.77 -14.61 19.86
N VAL A 684 -8.63 -14.27 20.84
CA VAL A 684 -8.31 -13.29 21.89
C VAL A 684 -7.83 -14.02 23.13
N HIS A 685 -6.67 -13.61 23.63
CA HIS A 685 -6.04 -14.16 24.83
C HIS A 685 -5.69 -13.05 25.81
N GLY A 686 -5.46 -13.43 27.06
CA GLY A 686 -4.89 -12.54 28.07
C GLY A 686 -3.45 -12.14 27.74
N VAL A 687 -2.88 -11.33 28.64
CA VAL A 687 -1.47 -10.88 28.54
C VAL A 687 -0.47 -11.88 29.13
N ASP A 688 -0.95 -12.99 29.70
CA ASP A 688 -0.10 -14.04 30.23
C ASP A 688 0.66 -14.71 29.07
N PRO A 689 2.01 -14.75 29.07
CA PRO A 689 2.78 -15.43 28.05
C PRO A 689 2.48 -16.93 27.92
N SER A 690 1.84 -17.56 28.89
CA SER A 690 1.37 -18.95 28.78
C SER A 690 0.02 -19.08 28.08
N ASP A 691 -0.75 -17.99 27.99
CA ASP A 691 -2.06 -17.92 27.34
C ASP A 691 -1.91 -17.41 25.89
N ARG A 692 -1.61 -18.32 24.97
CA ARG A 692 -1.51 -18.04 23.54
C ARG A 692 -1.87 -19.29 22.73
N PRO A 693 -2.27 -19.14 21.45
CA PRO A 693 -2.51 -20.29 20.58
C PRO A 693 -1.26 -21.15 20.39
N ASP A 694 -1.43 -22.46 20.13
CA ASP A 694 -0.32 -23.41 19.94
C ASP A 694 0.65 -23.03 18.79
N TRP A 695 0.18 -22.23 17.84
CA TRP A 695 0.96 -21.76 16.69
C TRP A 695 1.73 -20.46 16.97
N ALA A 696 1.43 -19.77 18.08
CA ALA A 696 2.11 -18.55 18.48
C ALA A 696 3.56 -18.84 18.92
N PRO A 697 4.50 -17.91 18.67
CA PRO A 697 5.89 -18.10 19.11
C PRO A 697 5.96 -18.11 20.63
N THR A 698 6.87 -18.90 21.20
CA THR A 698 7.06 -19.03 22.67
C THR A 698 7.93 -17.93 23.29
N GLY A 699 8.61 -17.12 22.46
CA GLY A 699 9.49 -16.04 22.88
C GLY A 699 8.77 -14.75 23.30
N ALA A 700 9.57 -13.73 23.65
CA ALA A 700 9.07 -12.38 23.88
C ALA A 700 8.57 -11.78 22.56
N LEU A 701 7.42 -11.11 22.61
CA LEU A 701 6.84 -10.45 21.44
C LEU A 701 7.53 -9.11 21.21
N GLN A 702 7.90 -8.88 19.96
CA GLN A 702 8.44 -7.62 19.48
C GLN A 702 7.47 -7.05 18.47
N GLY A 703 6.98 -5.85 18.75
CA GLY A 703 6.02 -5.16 17.93
C GLY A 703 6.60 -3.87 17.37
N ILE A 704 5.83 -3.22 16.50
CA ILE A 704 6.20 -1.96 15.85
C ILE A 704 6.42 -0.81 16.86
N GLN A 705 5.74 -0.85 18.01
CA GLN A 705 5.92 0.14 19.09
C GLN A 705 7.01 -0.27 20.11
N GLY A 706 7.78 -1.32 19.81
CA GLY A 706 8.78 -1.90 20.69
C GLY A 706 8.34 -3.23 21.31
N PRO A 707 9.04 -3.70 22.37
CA PRO A 707 8.67 -4.95 23.04
C PRO A 707 7.25 -4.88 23.56
N PHE A 708 6.58 -6.03 23.59
CA PHE A 708 5.28 -6.13 24.27
C PHE A 708 5.44 -5.81 25.76
N GLU A 709 4.65 -4.85 26.24
CA GLU A 709 4.56 -4.45 27.64
C GLU A 709 3.08 -4.43 28.04
N PRO A 710 2.66 -5.23 29.04
CA PRO A 710 1.29 -5.20 29.53
C PRO A 710 0.90 -3.81 30.05
N ALA A 711 -0.36 -3.42 29.84
CA ALA A 711 -0.85 -2.13 30.30
C ALA A 711 -0.83 -2.07 31.84
N PRO A 712 -0.38 -0.95 32.46
CA PRO A 712 -0.28 -0.83 33.92
C PRO A 712 -1.61 -0.99 34.66
N ASP A 713 -2.75 -0.78 33.98
CA ASP A 713 -4.10 -0.86 34.54
C ASP A 713 -4.77 -2.24 34.34
N GLY A 714 -4.01 -3.24 33.89
CA GLY A 714 -4.39 -4.66 33.84
C GLY A 714 -5.63 -4.91 33.00
N GLY A 715 -5.53 -4.76 31.68
CA GLY A 715 -6.72 -4.61 30.86
C GLY A 715 -6.60 -4.77 29.37
N ASP A 716 -5.39 -4.88 28.90
CA ASP A 716 -5.11 -5.24 27.55
C ASP A 716 -5.33 -6.73 27.32
N SER A 717 -5.56 -7.05 26.06
CA SER A 717 -5.60 -8.41 25.55
C SER A 717 -4.74 -8.49 24.29
N ILE A 718 -4.35 -9.71 23.95
CA ILE A 718 -3.63 -10.00 22.72
C ILE A 718 -4.59 -10.70 21.78
N VAL A 719 -4.83 -10.09 20.62
CA VAL A 719 -5.56 -10.71 19.53
C VAL A 719 -4.55 -11.33 18.58
N TRP A 720 -4.53 -12.66 18.54
CA TRP A 720 -3.73 -13.43 17.62
C TRP A 720 -4.50 -13.59 16.32
N VAL A 721 -3.89 -13.25 15.18
CA VAL A 721 -4.56 -13.29 13.87
C VAL A 721 -3.69 -14.01 12.87
N ARG A 722 -4.28 -14.85 12.02
CA ARG A 722 -3.60 -15.48 10.88
C ARG A 722 -4.51 -15.61 9.67
N GLY A 723 -3.98 -15.28 8.50
CA GLY A 723 -4.61 -15.54 7.22
C GLY A 723 -4.34 -16.98 6.79
N LYS A 724 -5.39 -17.78 6.59
CA LYS A 724 -5.30 -19.16 6.14
C LYS A 724 -5.81 -19.32 4.71
N TYR A 725 -5.23 -20.25 3.98
CA TYR A 725 -5.64 -20.60 2.62
C TYR A 725 -5.67 -22.10 2.39
N GLY A 726 -6.54 -22.52 1.47
CA GLY A 726 -6.56 -23.86 0.88
C GLY A 726 -5.84 -23.84 -0.48
N TYR A 727 -5.16 -24.93 -0.81
CA TYR A 727 -4.48 -25.05 -2.11
C TYR A 727 -5.46 -25.13 -3.30
N GLU A 728 -6.67 -25.64 -3.07
CA GLU A 728 -7.72 -25.79 -4.07
C GLU A 728 -8.98 -25.00 -3.66
N ALA A 729 -9.76 -24.53 -4.64
CA ALA A 729 -11.04 -23.88 -4.39
C ALA A 729 -11.96 -24.80 -3.55
N GLY A 730 -12.52 -24.26 -2.47
CA GLY A 730 -13.40 -24.99 -1.55
C GLY A 730 -12.72 -25.97 -0.59
N SER A 731 -11.38 -26.12 -0.64
CA SER A 731 -10.66 -26.93 0.35
C SER A 731 -10.60 -26.25 1.73
N PRO A 732 -10.62 -27.01 2.84
CA PRO A 732 -10.42 -26.45 4.16
C PRO A 732 -9.08 -25.69 4.23
N PRO A 733 -9.05 -24.46 4.73
CA PRO A 733 -7.82 -23.67 4.78
C PRO A 733 -6.91 -24.21 5.88
N ASN A 734 -5.84 -24.90 5.47
CA ASN A 734 -4.91 -25.60 6.36
C ASN A 734 -3.50 -24.99 6.38
N SER A 735 -3.19 -24.10 5.44
CA SER A 735 -1.90 -23.41 5.35
C SER A 735 -2.04 -21.96 5.82
N THR A 736 -1.03 -21.46 6.52
CA THR A 736 -0.95 -20.06 6.96
C THR A 736 -0.18 -19.22 5.92
N ALA A 737 -0.80 -18.18 5.39
CA ALA A 737 -0.16 -17.21 4.51
C ALA A 737 0.65 -16.18 5.31
N TRP A 738 0.06 -15.69 6.40
CA TRP A 738 0.68 -14.75 7.34
C TRP A 738 0.04 -14.92 8.70
N ALA A 739 0.78 -14.55 9.75
CA ALA A 739 0.30 -14.56 11.12
C ALA A 739 0.96 -13.44 11.92
N GLY A 740 0.28 -12.99 12.97
CA GLY A 740 0.74 -11.91 13.82
C GLY A 740 -0.13 -11.76 15.07
N TRP A 741 0.12 -10.68 15.80
CA TRP A 741 -0.56 -10.35 17.03
C TRP A 741 -0.86 -8.85 17.10
N ILE A 742 -1.93 -8.51 17.82
CA ILE A 742 -2.40 -7.14 18.04
C ILE A 742 -2.71 -6.99 19.52
N GLN A 743 -1.96 -6.16 20.24
CA GLN A 743 -2.28 -5.77 21.60
C GLN A 743 -3.36 -4.69 21.55
N VAL A 744 -4.49 -4.95 22.21
CA VAL A 744 -5.60 -3.99 22.32
C VAL A 744 -5.88 -3.68 23.78
N ASN A 745 -6.28 -2.45 24.08
CA ASN A 745 -6.71 -2.08 25.43
C ASN A 745 -8.18 -2.45 25.69
N LYS A 746 -8.70 -2.16 26.91
CA LYS A 746 -10.11 -2.37 27.30
C LYS A 746 -11.14 -1.69 26.37
N GLN A 747 -10.74 -0.72 25.55
CA GLN A 747 -11.59 -0.02 24.59
C GLN A 747 -11.42 -0.55 23.15
N GLY A 748 -10.67 -1.64 22.95
CA GLY A 748 -10.38 -2.22 21.65
C GLY A 748 -9.50 -1.32 20.76
N ARG A 749 -8.76 -0.37 21.35
CA ARG A 749 -7.74 0.43 20.66
C ARG A 749 -6.44 -0.34 20.60
N ILE A 750 -5.79 -0.31 19.44
CA ILE A 750 -4.50 -0.96 19.22
C ILE A 750 -3.39 -0.16 19.94
N LEU A 751 -2.62 -0.86 20.76
CA LEU A 751 -1.47 -0.32 21.50
C LEU A 751 -0.15 -0.69 20.83
N ASN A 752 -0.01 -1.95 20.42
CA ASN A 752 1.16 -2.50 19.75
C ASN A 752 0.72 -3.68 18.86
N GLU A 753 1.57 -4.09 17.93
CA GLU A 753 1.28 -5.16 16.97
C GLU A 753 2.56 -5.63 16.29
N GLY A 754 2.54 -6.86 15.78
CA GLY A 754 3.68 -7.38 15.04
C GLY A 754 3.35 -8.62 14.22
N PHE A 755 4.11 -8.82 13.14
CA PHE A 755 4.09 -10.07 12.38
C PHE A 755 4.86 -11.16 13.14
N VAL A 756 4.35 -12.38 13.04
CA VAL A 756 5.02 -13.62 13.47
C VAL A 756 5.60 -14.35 12.26
N SER A 757 4.89 -14.35 11.14
CA SER A 757 5.32 -15.02 9.91
C SER A 757 4.57 -14.46 8.69
N GLY A 758 5.12 -14.66 7.49
CA GLY A 758 4.50 -14.22 6.25
C GLY A 758 4.39 -12.70 6.09
N GLU A 759 5.24 -11.95 6.80
CA GLU A 759 5.39 -10.51 6.59
C GLU A 759 5.79 -10.27 5.13
N SER A 760 5.08 -9.35 4.49
CA SER A 760 5.24 -9.01 3.08
C SER A 760 5.93 -7.65 2.98
N ASP A 761 6.73 -7.41 1.95
CA ASP A 761 7.36 -6.09 1.79
C ASP A 761 6.28 -5.03 1.46
N PHE A 762 5.32 -5.45 0.65
CA PHE A 762 4.09 -4.74 0.34
C PHE A 762 3.06 -5.74 -0.20
N GLY A 763 1.79 -5.35 -0.18
CA GLY A 763 0.72 -5.99 -0.92
C GLY A 763 0.09 -5.01 -1.88
N TRP A 764 -0.34 -5.52 -3.02
CA TRP A 764 -1.13 -4.76 -3.97
C TRP A 764 -2.27 -5.60 -4.54
N SER A 765 -3.34 -4.91 -4.93
CA SER A 765 -4.53 -5.47 -5.54
C SER A 765 -5.22 -4.38 -6.36
N ALA A 766 -6.37 -4.70 -6.95
CA ALA A 766 -7.22 -3.71 -7.61
C ALA A 766 -8.55 -3.57 -6.87
N ASP A 767 -9.04 -2.34 -6.71
CA ASP A 767 -10.38 -2.08 -6.22
C ASP A 767 -11.20 -1.25 -7.23
N GLY A 768 -12.50 -1.15 -6.94
CA GLY A 768 -13.44 -0.44 -7.79
C GLY A 768 -13.85 -1.19 -9.07
N PRO A 769 -14.67 -0.56 -9.91
CA PRO A 769 -15.20 -1.19 -11.11
C PRO A 769 -14.17 -1.24 -12.24
N LEU A 770 -14.29 -2.23 -13.12
CA LEU A 770 -13.51 -2.33 -14.36
C LEU A 770 -13.83 -1.16 -15.30
N ASN A 771 -12.81 -0.52 -15.87
CA ASN A 771 -12.93 0.56 -16.84
C ASN A 771 -12.44 0.11 -18.23
N TRP A 772 -13.34 -0.49 -19.01
CA TRP A 772 -13.03 -1.00 -20.35
C TRP A 772 -12.62 0.09 -21.36
N ALA A 773 -12.90 1.36 -21.05
CA ALA A 773 -12.50 2.51 -21.85
C ALA A 773 -11.08 3.02 -21.54
N ALA A 774 -10.41 2.51 -20.51
CA ALA A 774 -9.08 2.97 -20.10
C ALA A 774 -8.04 2.70 -21.22
N PRO A 775 -7.22 3.67 -21.66
CA PRO A 775 -6.23 3.41 -22.70
C PRO A 775 -5.24 2.32 -22.27
N SER A 776 -4.83 1.46 -23.21
CA SER A 776 -3.79 0.47 -22.95
C SER A 776 -2.46 1.16 -22.68
N THR A 777 -1.85 0.85 -21.54
CA THR A 777 -0.46 1.21 -21.24
C THR A 777 0.52 0.19 -21.80
N PHE A 778 0.04 -0.99 -22.18
CA PHE A 778 0.84 -2.01 -22.86
C PHE A 778 1.16 -1.57 -24.28
N ASN A 779 0.13 -1.45 -25.11
CA ASN A 779 0.26 -1.03 -26.49
C ASN A 779 -0.75 0.08 -26.77
N PRO A 780 -0.34 1.35 -26.92
CA PRO A 780 -1.26 2.49 -27.07
C PRO A 780 -2.08 2.44 -28.36
N LYS A 781 -1.82 1.49 -29.26
CA LYS A 781 -2.63 1.20 -30.45
C LYS A 781 -3.79 0.25 -30.15
N MET A 782 -3.78 -0.45 -29.02
CA MET A 782 -4.88 -1.31 -28.61
C MET A 782 -6.11 -0.44 -28.33
N ASP A 783 -7.13 -0.61 -29.16
CA ASP A 783 -8.32 0.20 -29.09
C ASP A 783 -9.28 -0.29 -27.99
N PRO A 784 -9.78 0.60 -27.11
CA PRO A 784 -10.74 0.22 -26.09
C PRO A 784 -12.00 -0.46 -26.61
N ASP A 785 -12.54 0.00 -27.75
CA ASP A 785 -13.77 -0.56 -28.33
C ASP A 785 -13.51 -1.96 -28.89
N LEU A 786 -12.31 -2.21 -29.43
CA LEU A 786 -11.91 -3.56 -29.85
C LEU A 786 -11.89 -4.51 -28.66
N ARG A 787 -11.26 -4.14 -27.53
CA ARG A 787 -11.22 -5.01 -26.33
C ARG A 787 -12.61 -5.34 -25.82
N LEU A 788 -13.47 -4.33 -25.73
CA LEU A 788 -14.84 -4.51 -25.27
C LEU A 788 -15.62 -5.40 -26.24
N ALA A 789 -15.45 -5.21 -27.55
CA ALA A 789 -16.06 -6.07 -28.56
C ALA A 789 -15.54 -7.52 -28.50
N LEU A 790 -14.25 -7.73 -28.19
CA LEU A 790 -13.69 -9.07 -28.00
C LEU A 790 -14.35 -9.80 -26.83
N VAL A 791 -14.56 -9.13 -25.70
CA VAL A 791 -15.26 -9.70 -24.54
C VAL A 791 -16.73 -9.98 -24.85
N VAL A 792 -17.45 -8.99 -25.39
CA VAL A 792 -18.89 -9.11 -25.68
C VAL A 792 -19.19 -10.22 -26.69
N ASN A 793 -18.35 -10.37 -27.72
CA ASN A 793 -18.54 -11.38 -28.75
C ASN A 793 -17.84 -12.72 -28.44
N GLY A 794 -16.89 -12.71 -27.51
CA GLY A 794 -16.08 -13.86 -27.16
C GLY A 794 -16.64 -14.72 -26.01
N VAL A 795 -17.57 -14.16 -25.22
CA VAL A 795 -18.22 -14.85 -24.10
C VAL A 795 -19.67 -15.17 -24.48
N SER A 796 -20.02 -16.45 -24.53
CA SER A 796 -21.34 -16.89 -25.03
C SER A 796 -22.51 -16.33 -24.21
N ASP A 797 -22.37 -16.19 -22.89
CA ASP A 797 -23.40 -15.63 -22.02
C ASP A 797 -23.74 -14.17 -22.35
N LEU A 798 -22.74 -13.37 -22.73
CA LEU A 798 -22.92 -11.96 -23.13
C LEU A 798 -23.62 -11.82 -24.48
N ARG A 799 -23.73 -12.90 -25.27
CA ARG A 799 -24.42 -12.90 -26.57
C ARG A 799 -25.92 -13.21 -26.45
N THR A 800 -26.40 -13.55 -25.26
CA THR A 800 -27.82 -13.83 -24.99
C THR A 800 -28.49 -12.66 -24.26
N ASP A 801 -29.82 -12.66 -24.14
CA ASP A 801 -30.56 -11.67 -23.35
C ASP A 801 -31.26 -12.38 -22.18
N THR A 802 -30.47 -12.80 -21.20
CA THR A 802 -30.92 -13.48 -19.98
C THR A 802 -30.58 -12.66 -18.73
N ASP A 803 -31.18 -12.99 -17.58
CA ASP A 803 -30.79 -12.40 -16.30
C ASP A 803 -29.32 -12.66 -15.97
N SER A 804 -28.78 -13.81 -16.40
CA SER A 804 -27.35 -14.13 -16.28
C SER A 804 -26.48 -13.12 -17.04
N THR A 805 -26.90 -12.75 -18.25
CA THR A 805 -26.23 -11.74 -19.09
C THR A 805 -26.16 -10.39 -18.39
N GLU A 806 -27.28 -9.91 -17.81
CA GLU A 806 -27.29 -8.61 -17.12
C GLU A 806 -26.44 -8.63 -15.85
N ASN A 807 -26.47 -9.72 -15.10
CA ASN A 807 -25.65 -9.89 -13.91
C ASN A 807 -24.15 -9.89 -14.27
N LEU A 808 -23.76 -10.61 -15.32
CA LEU A 808 -22.39 -10.62 -15.81
C LEU A 808 -21.95 -9.25 -16.33
N ALA A 809 -22.79 -8.57 -17.13
CA ALA A 809 -22.48 -7.24 -17.65
C ALA A 809 -22.32 -6.21 -16.53
N LYS A 810 -23.19 -6.25 -15.51
CA LYS A 810 -23.10 -5.39 -14.32
C LYS A 810 -21.84 -5.68 -13.52
N ARG A 811 -21.49 -6.96 -13.30
CA ARG A 811 -20.28 -7.36 -12.59
C ARG A 811 -19.01 -6.88 -13.30
N LEU A 812 -18.95 -7.04 -14.62
CA LEU A 812 -17.84 -6.58 -15.43
C LEU A 812 -17.84 -5.07 -15.68
N ASN A 813 -18.83 -4.33 -15.15
CA ASN A 813 -19.02 -2.89 -15.37
C ASN A 813 -18.96 -2.50 -16.86
N LEU A 814 -19.69 -3.23 -17.71
CA LEU A 814 -19.80 -2.91 -19.13
C LEU A 814 -20.60 -1.60 -19.32
N PRO A 815 -20.27 -0.76 -20.32
CA PRO A 815 -21.02 0.47 -20.59
C PRO A 815 -22.45 0.15 -21.03
N ALA A 816 -23.41 1.04 -20.77
CA ALA A 816 -24.84 0.76 -20.96
C ALA A 816 -25.22 0.32 -22.40
N ASP A 817 -24.45 0.73 -23.40
CA ASP A 817 -24.62 0.43 -24.81
C ASP A 817 -23.78 -0.76 -25.31
N TRP A 818 -23.19 -1.56 -24.42
CA TRP A 818 -22.32 -2.70 -24.76
C TRP A 818 -22.93 -3.67 -25.78
N ARG A 819 -24.26 -3.82 -25.80
CA ARG A 819 -24.99 -4.68 -26.76
C ARG A 819 -24.83 -4.26 -28.21
N THR A 820 -24.56 -2.98 -28.46
CA THR A 820 -24.34 -2.45 -29.82
C THR A 820 -23.08 -3.03 -30.46
N LEU A 821 -22.19 -3.61 -29.66
CA LEU A 821 -20.95 -4.24 -30.10
C LEU A 821 -21.13 -5.70 -30.52
N ARG A 822 -22.32 -6.30 -30.33
CA ARG A 822 -22.61 -7.66 -30.81
C ARG A 822 -22.55 -7.70 -32.34
N ALA A 823 -21.74 -8.61 -32.87
CA ALA A 823 -21.52 -8.81 -34.31
C ALA A 823 -22.62 -9.65 -34.99
#